data_AF-A0A4R6YYQ1-F1
#
_entry.id   AF-A0A4R6YYQ1-F1
#
_cell.length_a   1.000
_cell.length_b   1.000
_cell.length_c   1.000
_cell.angle_alpha   90.00
_cell.angle_beta   90.00
_cell.angle_gamma   90.00
#
_symmetry.space_group_name_H-M   'P 1'
#
loop_
_entity.id
_entity.type
_entity.pdbx_description
1 polymer ?
#
loop_
_entity_poly.entity_id
_entity_poly.type
_entity_poly.pdbx_seq_one_letter_code
_entity_poly.pdbx_strand_id
1 'polypeptide(L)'
;MKNFRSVKISTDRLGVFSFLLLLAGCWQVAQAAPVCGERIFDNAFDAPSAAVPCLTSDAFFDDRQVREIRIVFPDPNWYQTLYNAHDTDSTDPAFPASFESQGIQFGKVGVRMKGHSSFSYPGTKKSFKIDFNYFDPPETPGNRETAFYELKKLNLNNSVYDPTLMREKLFMDFARRFVPTAVRVVHCRLYINGAYYGLYSAVEQVDKTLLKSRFGSGDDGNLWKGAAPDDVTDPSADFGSDLTWLGTSPTPYFAHYQLKTNEEGNDFGQLIQFVDVLNNTTTASLPAAFEPIADVPDILNGLAVSNLFAHLDSYTGSAHNYYLYDRSDNGKMTHILWDANMAFGSFRFGASGNMTQLAALFVPTPTSSQPRPLLSKLFAVPKYQRRYLRDLAQMLRSGFDTAAMQAEIDRIAALIRPDVVADPRKFYTIQQFDANLYNDITSGNTIYGLRNFVTQRASFLNAQLNGLAAKSDIQLNELMSLNTSTLQDGNGDYDPWIELYNLGPGLVSLSGLYLSDDPSNPTRWALPTGNLDDGQFLTLWLDGQPAQGSNHASFSLNPAGGTLYLYQSPSTLIDTIVYPALNANRALARLPDGEGAWATTNRPTPGTANQAAVDEPGTPPVLFINELMADNTSLPDPDEPGGFEDWIEIFNPNDTAVDMGGLHLTDNLATPTLWTFPAGVSIPAHGYLLVWADDEAAQGPTHAGFKLSKSGESVGLYSSDGTIAIDTITFGQQTTNVSYGRSVDGAGTWGFQATATPGATNTP
;
A
#
# COMPACT_ATOMS: atom_id res chain seq x y z
N MET A 1 8.99 68.80 -31.63
CA MET A 1 10.02 69.71 -31.04
C MET A 1 10.20 69.31 -29.59
N LYS A 2 11.40 69.24 -28.99
CA LYS A 2 12.77 69.40 -29.54
C LYS A 2 13.77 68.73 -28.57
N ASN A 3 14.77 68.03 -29.13
CA ASN A 3 16.10 67.71 -28.56
C ASN A 3 16.15 66.66 -27.40
N PHE A 4 17.22 65.85 -27.23
CA PHE A 4 18.59 65.89 -27.78
C PHE A 4 19.13 64.52 -28.27
N ARG A 5 20.02 64.55 -29.28
CA ARG A 5 21.05 63.52 -29.59
C ARG A 5 22.28 63.76 -28.65
N SER A 6 23.32 62.95 -28.46
CA SER A 6 24.03 61.89 -29.22
C SER A 6 24.90 61.07 -28.23
N VAL A 7 25.01 59.73 -28.26
CA VAL A 7 25.76 58.82 -29.18
C VAL A 7 27.30 58.98 -29.18
N LYS A 8 28.01 57.92 -28.73
CA LYS A 8 29.31 57.30 -29.15
C LYS A 8 29.98 56.62 -27.92
N ILE A 9 30.65 55.45 -27.95
CA ILE A 9 31.04 54.48 -29.01
C ILE A 9 31.12 53.03 -28.41
N SER A 10 31.32 52.02 -29.27
CA SER A 10 31.47 50.56 -29.02
C SER A 10 32.64 50.18 -28.07
N THR A 11 32.92 48.92 -27.69
CA THR A 11 32.73 47.54 -28.26
C THR A 11 32.90 46.52 -27.08
N ASP A 12 32.68 45.20 -27.11
CA ASP A 12 32.43 44.16 -28.13
C ASP A 12 31.76 42.90 -27.50
N ARG A 13 31.42 41.88 -28.32
CA ARG A 13 31.10 40.46 -28.01
C ARG A 13 29.85 40.12 -27.19
N LEU A 14 28.79 39.75 -27.91
CA LEU A 14 27.90 38.63 -27.56
C LEU A 14 27.41 37.97 -28.86
N GLY A 15 27.70 36.67 -29.02
CA GLY A 15 27.36 35.90 -30.22
C GLY A 15 26.09 35.09 -30.04
N VAL A 16 25.25 35.06 -31.07
CA VAL A 16 24.02 34.25 -31.13
C VAL A 16 24.31 32.94 -31.86
N PHE A 17 23.86 31.80 -31.33
CA PHE A 17 23.60 30.60 -32.13
C PHE A 17 22.37 29.85 -31.63
N SER A 18 21.42 29.62 -32.53
CA SER A 18 20.31 28.69 -32.35
C SER A 18 20.80 27.25 -32.51
N PHE A 19 20.16 26.30 -31.83
CA PHE A 19 20.35 24.87 -32.09
C PHE A 19 19.03 24.16 -32.37
N LEU A 20 19.05 23.26 -33.35
CA LEU A 20 17.95 22.37 -33.70
C LEU A 20 17.87 21.24 -32.65
N LEU A 21 16.66 20.80 -32.31
CA LEU A 21 16.44 19.45 -31.78
C LEU A 21 16.06 18.50 -32.92
N LEU A 22 16.62 17.29 -32.90
CA LEU A 22 16.24 16.21 -33.82
C LEU A 22 16.22 14.86 -33.06
N LEU A 23 15.00 14.38 -32.86
CA LEU A 23 14.51 13.01 -32.62
C LEU A 23 15.48 11.88 -32.23
N ALA A 24 15.26 11.34 -31.03
CA ALA A 24 14.95 9.93 -30.77
C ALA A 24 14.01 9.90 -29.54
N GLY A 25 13.04 8.99 -29.36
CA GLY A 25 12.69 7.82 -30.15
C GLY A 25 12.08 6.74 -29.26
N CYS A 26 11.00 7.04 -28.53
CA CYS A 26 10.42 6.12 -27.54
C CYS A 26 9.00 5.70 -27.95
N TRP A 27 8.81 4.41 -28.25
CA TRP A 27 7.50 3.82 -28.52
C TRP A 27 6.79 3.51 -27.19
N GLN A 28 5.90 4.41 -26.76
CA GLN A 28 4.82 4.00 -25.86
C GLN A 28 3.63 3.54 -26.71
N VAL A 29 3.27 2.27 -26.57
CA VAL A 29 1.98 1.76 -27.07
C VAL A 29 0.89 2.38 -26.21
N ALA A 30 0.34 3.50 -26.68
CA ALA A 30 -0.86 4.08 -26.11
C ALA A 30 -2.01 3.08 -26.29
N GLN A 31 -2.34 2.32 -25.24
CA GLN A 31 -3.60 1.58 -25.21
C GLN A 31 -4.74 2.59 -25.38
N ALA A 32 -5.56 2.40 -26.42
CA ALA A 32 -6.71 3.23 -26.64
C ALA A 32 -7.67 3.09 -25.45
N ALA A 33 -8.06 4.22 -24.84
CA ALA A 33 -9.07 4.21 -23.79
C ALA A 33 -10.37 3.58 -24.34
N PRO A 34 -11.04 2.69 -23.59
CA PRO A 34 -12.25 2.02 -24.07
C PRO A 34 -13.34 3.05 -24.35
N VAL A 35 -13.97 2.96 -25.52
CA VAL A 35 -15.07 3.83 -25.93
C VAL A 35 -16.37 3.28 -25.34
N CYS A 36 -16.89 3.94 -24.30
CA CYS A 36 -18.24 3.65 -23.80
C CYS A 36 -19.30 4.39 -24.60
N GLY A 37 -20.21 3.62 -25.23
CA GLY A 37 -21.60 4.00 -25.55
C GLY A 37 -21.84 5.30 -26.34
N GLU A 38 -22.27 5.16 -27.60
CA GLU A 38 -22.82 6.29 -28.36
C GLU A 38 -23.99 6.96 -27.61
N ARG A 39 -23.97 8.30 -27.50
CA ARG A 39 -25.13 9.09 -27.09
C ARG A 39 -26.19 9.05 -28.19
N ILE A 40 -27.16 8.14 -28.09
CA ILE A 40 -28.38 8.20 -28.89
C ILE A 40 -29.41 9.04 -28.12
N PHE A 41 -29.50 10.32 -28.46
CA PHE A 41 -30.65 11.14 -28.09
C PHE A 41 -31.77 10.87 -29.10
N ASP A 42 -32.82 10.15 -28.70
CA ASP A 42 -34.07 10.09 -29.46
C ASP A 42 -34.85 11.41 -29.33
N ASN A 43 -34.32 12.46 -29.96
CA ASN A 43 -35.04 13.69 -30.31
C ASN A 43 -34.38 14.30 -31.55
N ALA A 44 -35.15 14.47 -32.62
CA ALA A 44 -34.64 14.79 -33.96
C ALA A 44 -34.30 16.28 -34.18
N PHE A 45 -33.40 16.83 -33.37
CA PHE A 45 -32.72 18.11 -33.60
C PHE A 45 -31.38 18.17 -32.84
N ASP A 46 -30.29 17.67 -33.43
CA ASP A 46 -28.96 18.31 -33.37
C ASP A 46 -27.90 17.62 -34.27
N ALA A 47 -26.81 18.34 -34.53
CA ALA A 47 -25.68 17.91 -35.36
C ALA A 47 -24.77 16.88 -34.63
N PRO A 48 -23.95 16.06 -35.34
CA PRO A 48 -23.14 15.02 -34.71
C PRO A 48 -22.09 15.62 -33.76
N SER A 49 -22.24 15.34 -32.45
CA SER A 49 -21.28 15.79 -31.43
C SER A 49 -20.01 14.93 -31.43
N ALA A 50 -18.88 15.55 -31.14
CA ALA A 50 -17.59 14.86 -30.99
C ALA A 50 -17.63 13.81 -29.86
N ALA A 51 -16.71 12.84 -29.94
CA ALA A 51 -16.58 11.77 -28.93
C ALA A 51 -16.48 12.34 -27.52
N VAL A 52 -17.42 11.96 -26.66
CA VAL A 52 -17.44 12.34 -25.24
C VAL A 52 -16.42 11.46 -24.51
N PRO A 53 -15.51 12.02 -23.69
CA PRO A 53 -14.61 11.22 -22.88
C PRO A 53 -15.38 10.27 -21.95
N CYS A 54 -14.85 9.08 -21.67
CA CYS A 54 -15.42 8.21 -20.65
C CYS A 54 -15.38 8.90 -19.29
N LEU A 55 -16.55 9.29 -18.80
CA LEU A 55 -16.73 10.01 -17.54
C LEU A 55 -16.77 8.99 -16.39
N THR A 56 -15.60 8.69 -15.82
CA THR A 56 -15.47 7.76 -14.69
C THR A 56 -15.99 8.37 -13.39
N SER A 57 -16.38 7.54 -12.43
CA SER A 57 -16.86 7.96 -11.11
C SER A 57 -15.92 8.93 -10.38
N ASP A 58 -14.61 8.81 -10.56
CA ASP A 58 -13.63 9.75 -9.99
C ASP A 58 -13.79 11.18 -10.52
N ALA A 59 -14.22 11.35 -11.78
CA ALA A 59 -14.47 12.67 -12.35
C ALA A 59 -15.69 13.38 -11.72
N PHE A 60 -16.60 12.65 -11.05
CA PHE A 60 -17.65 13.22 -10.20
C PHE A 60 -17.15 13.52 -8.77
N PHE A 61 -16.29 12.66 -8.22
CA PHE A 61 -15.77 12.79 -6.86
C PHE A 61 -14.48 13.65 -6.72
N ASP A 62 -13.97 14.24 -7.81
CA ASP A 62 -12.96 15.31 -7.73
C ASP A 62 -13.52 16.52 -6.93
N ASP A 63 -12.80 16.91 -5.90
CA ASP A 63 -13.24 17.80 -4.83
C ASP A 63 -12.56 19.18 -4.89
N ARG A 64 -11.96 19.53 -6.03
CA ARG A 64 -11.45 20.88 -6.31
C ARG A 64 -12.57 21.88 -6.60
N GLN A 65 -13.82 21.41 -6.71
CA GLN A 65 -15.02 22.20 -7.00
C GLN A 65 -16.24 21.62 -6.26
N VAL A 66 -17.12 22.51 -5.78
CA VAL A 66 -18.46 22.11 -5.30
C VAL A 66 -19.30 21.70 -6.50
N ARG A 67 -19.85 20.48 -6.47
CA ARG A 67 -20.65 19.92 -7.56
C ARG A 67 -22.03 20.57 -7.63
N GLU A 68 -22.71 20.41 -8.76
CA GLU A 68 -24.08 20.90 -8.93
C GLU A 68 -25.00 19.74 -9.30
N ILE A 69 -26.12 19.62 -8.58
CA ILE A 69 -27.17 18.63 -8.83
C ILE A 69 -28.50 19.37 -8.92
N ARG A 70 -29.23 19.18 -10.02
CA ARG A 70 -30.62 19.63 -10.18
C ARG A 70 -31.53 18.41 -10.17
N ILE A 71 -32.61 18.49 -9.39
CA ILE A 71 -33.71 17.52 -9.40
C ILE A 71 -34.99 18.28 -9.74
N VAL A 72 -35.81 17.74 -10.66
CA VAL A 72 -37.13 18.29 -10.96
C VAL A 72 -38.18 17.22 -10.73
N PHE A 73 -39.03 17.46 -9.73
CA PHE A 73 -40.22 16.65 -9.47
C PHE A 73 -41.41 17.18 -10.27
N PRO A 74 -42.13 16.33 -11.02
CA PRO A 74 -43.37 16.73 -11.69
C PRO A 74 -44.53 16.92 -10.72
N ASP A 75 -44.49 16.29 -9.54
CA ASP A 75 -45.46 16.46 -8.46
C ASP A 75 -45.25 17.83 -7.76
N PRO A 76 -46.23 18.76 -7.76
CA PRO A 76 -46.12 20.00 -6.99
C PRO A 76 -46.06 19.77 -5.47
N ASN A 77 -46.55 18.63 -4.98
CA ASN A 77 -46.55 18.25 -3.56
C ASN A 77 -45.37 17.34 -3.18
N TRP A 78 -44.36 17.18 -4.05
CA TRP A 78 -43.26 16.21 -3.93
C TRP A 78 -42.68 16.07 -2.52
N TYR A 79 -42.51 17.18 -1.78
CA TYR A 79 -41.93 17.15 -0.44
C TYR A 79 -42.80 16.33 0.52
N GLN A 80 -44.11 16.55 0.54
CA GLN A 80 -45.03 15.82 1.41
C GLN A 80 -45.18 14.37 0.97
N THR A 81 -45.17 14.13 -0.34
CA THR A 81 -45.18 12.79 -0.94
C THR A 81 -43.96 11.97 -0.48
N LEU A 82 -42.75 12.51 -0.63
CA LEU A 82 -41.51 11.88 -0.14
C LEU A 82 -41.46 11.75 1.38
N TYR A 83 -41.94 12.75 2.12
CA TYR A 83 -41.94 12.75 3.57
C TYR A 83 -42.85 11.64 4.11
N ASN A 84 -44.11 11.59 3.67
CA ASN A 84 -45.08 10.59 4.13
C ASN A 84 -44.63 9.16 3.80
N ALA A 85 -44.06 8.96 2.62
CA ALA A 85 -43.50 7.67 2.23
C ALA A 85 -42.40 7.21 3.21
N HIS A 86 -41.46 8.09 3.55
CA HIS A 86 -40.38 7.72 4.48
C HIS A 86 -40.82 7.61 5.96
N ASP A 87 -41.81 8.41 6.37
CA ASP A 87 -42.31 8.50 7.75
C ASP A 87 -43.32 7.39 8.11
N THR A 88 -44.09 6.90 7.12
CA THR A 88 -45.27 6.03 7.38
C THR A 88 -45.43 4.81 6.46
N ASP A 89 -44.71 4.73 5.33
CA ASP A 89 -44.77 3.57 4.42
C ASP A 89 -43.57 2.65 4.67
N SER A 90 -43.82 1.45 5.19
CA SER A 90 -42.77 0.47 5.48
C SER A 90 -42.05 -0.07 4.24
N THR A 91 -42.51 0.26 3.03
CA THR A 91 -41.81 -0.05 1.77
C THR A 91 -40.81 1.04 1.33
N ASP A 92 -40.81 2.23 1.98
CA ASP A 92 -39.94 3.38 1.70
C ASP A 92 -39.71 3.64 0.18
N PRO A 93 -40.79 3.81 -0.61
CA PRO A 93 -40.71 3.83 -2.06
C PRO A 93 -40.04 5.11 -2.60
N ALA A 94 -39.43 4.99 -3.78
CA ALA A 94 -38.87 6.14 -4.50
C ALA A 94 -39.83 6.67 -5.57
N PHE A 95 -39.78 7.98 -5.79
CA PHE A 95 -40.71 8.71 -6.66
C PHE A 95 -39.98 9.27 -7.89
N PRO A 96 -40.67 9.40 -9.03
CA PRO A 96 -40.06 9.84 -10.27
C PRO A 96 -39.69 11.32 -10.24
N ALA A 97 -38.45 11.61 -10.61
CA ALA A 97 -37.95 12.96 -10.90
C ALA A 97 -37.03 12.92 -12.12
N SER A 98 -36.77 14.06 -12.76
CA SER A 98 -35.62 14.20 -13.65
C SER A 98 -34.39 14.65 -12.86
N PHE A 99 -33.20 14.25 -13.29
CA PHE A 99 -31.91 14.61 -12.69
C PHE A 99 -31.01 15.27 -13.72
N GLU A 100 -30.24 16.27 -13.30
CA GLU A 100 -29.12 16.83 -14.06
C GLU A 100 -27.92 17.09 -13.15
N SER A 101 -26.72 16.74 -13.62
CA SER A 101 -25.46 17.17 -13.00
C SER A 101 -24.35 17.19 -14.03
N GLN A 102 -23.52 18.24 -14.02
CA GLN A 102 -22.37 18.41 -14.92
C GLN A 102 -22.67 18.23 -16.43
N GLY A 103 -23.89 18.53 -16.88
CA GLY A 103 -24.32 18.34 -18.28
C GLY A 103 -24.70 16.89 -18.66
N ILE A 104 -24.80 15.98 -17.69
CA ILE A 104 -25.47 14.69 -17.82
C ILE A 104 -26.91 14.84 -17.31
N GLN A 105 -27.88 14.39 -18.09
CA GLN A 105 -29.31 14.45 -17.78
C GLN A 105 -29.94 13.06 -17.81
N PHE A 106 -30.85 12.80 -16.86
CA PHE A 106 -31.72 11.62 -16.84
C PHE A 106 -33.17 12.11 -16.73
N GLY A 107 -34.01 11.73 -17.70
CA GLY A 107 -35.42 12.17 -17.74
C GLY A 107 -36.29 11.56 -16.64
N LYS A 108 -35.89 10.43 -16.07
CA LYS A 108 -36.58 9.70 -15.01
C LYS A 108 -35.55 8.97 -14.13
N VAL A 109 -35.56 9.25 -12.83
CA VAL A 109 -34.81 8.54 -11.78
C VAL A 109 -35.71 8.34 -10.56
N GLY A 110 -35.39 7.36 -9.70
CA GLY A 110 -36.02 7.22 -8.39
C GLY A 110 -35.36 8.15 -7.38
N VAL A 111 -36.13 8.99 -6.69
CA VAL A 111 -35.66 9.77 -5.54
C VAL A 111 -36.53 9.50 -4.33
N ARG A 112 -35.90 9.29 -3.16
CA ARG A 112 -36.58 9.20 -1.86
C ARG A 112 -35.81 9.93 -0.77
N MET A 113 -36.46 10.19 0.37
CA MET A 113 -35.76 10.61 1.58
C MET A 113 -35.01 9.42 2.21
N LYS A 114 -34.07 9.71 3.12
CA LYS A 114 -33.32 8.69 3.86
C LYS A 114 -32.80 9.19 5.22
N GLY A 115 -32.42 8.22 6.06
CA GLY A 115 -31.79 8.44 7.37
C GLY A 115 -32.80 8.25 8.50
N HIS A 116 -32.32 7.94 9.70
CA HIS A 116 -33.19 7.80 10.88
C HIS A 116 -33.18 9.11 11.68
N SER A 117 -32.16 9.31 12.53
CA SER A 117 -31.98 10.53 13.33
C SER A 117 -31.94 11.81 12.47
N SER A 118 -31.27 11.75 11.31
CA SER A 118 -31.17 12.87 10.37
C SER A 118 -32.43 13.15 9.54
N PHE A 119 -33.37 12.20 9.50
CA PHE A 119 -34.72 12.44 9.00
C PHE A 119 -35.62 13.01 10.10
N SER A 120 -35.60 12.42 11.30
CA SER A 120 -36.41 12.86 12.45
C SER A 120 -36.04 14.26 12.97
N TYR A 121 -34.85 14.76 12.64
CA TYR A 121 -34.42 16.11 13.03
C TYR A 121 -35.35 17.21 12.44
N PRO A 122 -35.78 18.21 13.25
CA PRO A 122 -36.70 19.26 12.81
C PRO A 122 -36.24 20.07 11.58
N GLY A 123 -37.21 20.51 10.77
CA GLY A 123 -36.98 21.33 9.57
C GLY A 123 -37.11 20.56 8.26
N THR A 124 -36.92 21.26 7.14
CA THR A 124 -37.22 20.75 5.78
C THR A 124 -36.01 20.22 5.00
N LYS A 125 -34.79 20.37 5.53
CA LYS A 125 -33.57 19.88 4.88
C LYS A 125 -33.36 18.39 5.18
N LYS A 126 -34.07 17.50 4.47
CA LYS A 126 -33.90 16.05 4.61
C LYS A 126 -32.78 15.54 3.70
N SER A 127 -32.18 14.41 4.06
CA SER A 127 -31.24 13.69 3.20
C SER A 127 -32.00 12.92 2.11
N PHE A 128 -31.41 12.77 0.93
CA PHE A 128 -32.03 12.09 -0.20
C PHE A 128 -31.18 10.90 -0.67
N LYS A 129 -31.83 9.90 -1.26
CA LYS A 129 -31.18 8.86 -2.06
C LYS A 129 -31.73 8.93 -3.48
N ILE A 130 -30.82 8.89 -4.45
CA ILE A 130 -31.09 8.83 -5.88
C ILE A 130 -30.72 7.43 -6.36
N ASP A 131 -31.59 6.83 -7.16
CA ASP A 131 -31.39 5.55 -7.82
C ASP A 131 -31.72 5.72 -9.30
N PHE A 132 -30.70 5.58 -10.16
CA PHE A 132 -30.82 5.84 -11.59
C PHE A 132 -31.62 4.74 -12.32
N ASN A 133 -31.75 3.54 -11.73
CA ASN A 133 -32.38 2.38 -12.35
C ASN A 133 -33.71 1.97 -11.69
N TYR A 134 -34.16 2.66 -10.64
CA TYR A 134 -35.34 2.26 -9.84
C TYR A 134 -36.61 1.92 -10.64
N PHE A 135 -36.88 2.67 -11.72
CA PHE A 135 -38.07 2.46 -12.57
C PHE A 135 -37.81 1.64 -13.83
N ASP A 136 -36.53 1.44 -14.20
CA ASP A 136 -36.12 0.69 -15.39
C ASP A 136 -34.97 -0.28 -15.02
N PRO A 137 -35.17 -1.19 -14.05
CA PRO A 137 -34.09 -2.03 -13.51
C PRO A 137 -33.49 -2.93 -14.62
N PRO A 138 -32.14 -3.02 -14.75
CA PRO A 138 -31.48 -3.76 -15.82
C PRO A 138 -31.70 -5.27 -15.77
N GLU A 139 -32.13 -5.80 -14.62
CA GLU A 139 -32.54 -7.20 -14.44
C GLU A 139 -33.83 -7.54 -15.20
N THR A 140 -34.64 -6.54 -15.58
CA THR A 140 -35.86 -6.73 -16.37
C THR A 140 -35.55 -6.80 -17.87
N PRO A 141 -35.95 -7.87 -18.59
CA PRO A 141 -35.66 -8.02 -20.02
C PRO A 141 -36.15 -6.84 -20.87
N GLY A 142 -35.23 -6.24 -21.62
CA GLY A 142 -35.48 -5.10 -22.50
C GLY A 142 -35.10 -3.74 -21.91
N ASN A 143 -34.92 -3.64 -20.59
CA ASN A 143 -34.33 -2.45 -19.98
C ASN A 143 -32.83 -2.37 -20.28
N ARG A 144 -32.27 -1.15 -20.22
CA ARG A 144 -30.83 -0.91 -20.33
C ARG A 144 -30.33 -0.40 -19.00
N GLU A 145 -29.16 -0.88 -18.57
CA GLU A 145 -28.48 -0.34 -17.41
C GLU A 145 -28.11 1.13 -17.65
N THR A 146 -28.44 1.97 -16.68
CA THR A 146 -28.11 3.40 -16.67
C THR A 146 -27.19 3.71 -15.49
N ALA A 147 -26.22 4.60 -15.71
CA ALA A 147 -25.24 4.95 -14.70
C ALA A 147 -24.80 6.40 -14.82
N PHE A 148 -24.79 7.13 -13.71
CA PHE A 148 -24.29 8.50 -13.63
C PHE A 148 -22.83 8.48 -13.19
N TYR A 149 -21.90 8.75 -14.12
CA TYR A 149 -20.45 8.53 -13.88
C TYR A 149 -20.20 7.14 -13.27
N GLU A 150 -20.64 6.06 -13.92
CA GLU A 150 -20.60 4.66 -13.43
C GLU A 150 -21.50 4.35 -12.20
N LEU A 151 -21.99 5.36 -11.47
CA LEU A 151 -22.81 5.15 -10.27
C LEU A 151 -24.26 4.77 -10.61
N LYS A 152 -24.74 3.67 -10.03
CA LYS A 152 -26.17 3.27 -10.08
C LYS A 152 -27.04 4.01 -9.05
N LYS A 153 -26.43 4.45 -7.95
CA LYS A 153 -27.07 5.11 -6.80
C LYS A 153 -26.16 6.20 -6.24
N LEU A 154 -26.75 7.27 -5.71
CA LEU A 154 -26.04 8.38 -5.04
C LEU A 154 -26.80 8.83 -3.78
N ASN A 155 -26.09 9.07 -2.68
CA ASN A 155 -26.68 9.60 -1.44
C ASN A 155 -26.38 11.10 -1.31
N LEU A 156 -27.36 11.89 -0.92
CA LEU A 156 -27.21 13.32 -0.60
C LEU A 156 -27.49 13.51 0.90
N ASN A 157 -26.44 13.55 1.72
CA ASN A 157 -26.52 13.74 3.16
C ASN A 157 -26.69 15.22 3.53
N ASN A 158 -27.59 15.51 4.47
CA ASN A 158 -27.95 16.86 4.91
C ASN A 158 -26.98 17.49 5.94
N SER A 159 -26.07 16.69 6.51
CA SER A 159 -25.03 17.10 7.47
C SER A 159 -25.57 17.73 8.77
N VAL A 160 -26.71 17.24 9.28
CA VAL A 160 -27.47 17.88 10.37
C VAL A 160 -26.77 18.01 11.73
N TYR A 161 -25.81 17.13 12.04
CA TYR A 161 -25.03 17.17 13.28
C TYR A 161 -23.63 17.77 13.10
N ASP A 162 -23.37 18.37 11.94
CA ASP A 162 -22.06 18.86 11.54
C ASP A 162 -22.09 20.37 11.21
N PRO A 163 -21.68 21.24 12.16
CA PRO A 163 -21.60 22.68 11.95
C PRO A 163 -20.69 23.14 10.80
N THR A 164 -19.73 22.30 10.40
CA THR A 164 -18.78 22.62 9.32
C THR A 164 -19.16 21.95 8.01
N LEU A 165 -20.09 20.98 8.00
CA LEU A 165 -20.42 20.11 6.88
C LEU A 165 -19.20 19.36 6.29
N MET A 166 -18.12 19.21 7.06
CA MET A 166 -16.82 18.69 6.61
C MET A 166 -16.40 17.38 7.26
N ARG A 167 -17.04 16.93 8.34
CA ARG A 167 -16.58 15.77 9.14
C ARG A 167 -16.56 14.48 8.33
N GLU A 168 -17.64 14.19 7.62
CA GLU A 168 -17.76 13.00 6.77
C GLU A 168 -16.75 13.01 5.62
N LYS A 169 -16.53 14.19 5.00
CA LYS A 169 -15.54 14.40 3.93
C LYS A 169 -14.12 14.12 4.46
N LEU A 170 -13.68 14.88 5.45
CA LEU A 170 -12.35 14.78 6.06
C LEU A 170 -12.03 13.37 6.58
N PHE A 171 -13.01 12.70 7.21
CA PHE A 171 -12.85 11.33 7.68
C PHE A 171 -12.66 10.36 6.51
N MET A 172 -13.56 10.40 5.52
CA MET A 172 -13.53 9.43 4.41
C MET A 172 -12.33 9.63 3.49
N ASP A 173 -11.93 10.87 3.19
CA ASP A 173 -10.72 11.16 2.41
C ASP A 173 -9.47 10.60 3.09
N PHE A 174 -9.37 10.78 4.40
CA PHE A 174 -8.26 10.28 5.19
C PHE A 174 -8.27 8.75 5.23
N ALA A 175 -9.43 8.14 5.53
CA ALA A 175 -9.62 6.69 5.58
C ALA A 175 -9.26 6.02 4.25
N ARG A 176 -9.62 6.60 3.10
CA ARG A 176 -9.31 6.07 1.75
C ARG A 176 -7.81 5.90 1.46
N ARG A 177 -6.92 6.49 2.26
CA ARG A 177 -5.45 6.32 2.15
C ARG A 177 -4.95 5.02 2.79
N PHE A 178 -5.76 4.35 3.61
CA PHE A 178 -5.40 3.15 4.37
C PHE A 178 -6.45 2.02 4.25
N VAL A 179 -7.69 2.36 3.89
CA VAL A 179 -8.86 1.47 3.80
C VAL A 179 -9.44 1.59 2.38
N PRO A 180 -9.11 0.69 1.44
CA PRO A 180 -9.53 0.80 0.03
C PRO A 180 -11.05 0.83 -0.19
N THR A 181 -11.81 0.25 0.75
CA THR A 181 -13.28 0.20 0.72
C THR A 181 -13.95 1.49 1.15
N ALA A 182 -13.23 2.46 1.73
CA ALA A 182 -13.81 3.72 2.18
C ALA A 182 -14.46 4.49 1.02
N VAL A 183 -15.64 5.06 1.29
CA VAL A 183 -16.51 5.69 0.30
C VAL A 183 -16.01 7.07 -0.12
N ARG A 184 -16.29 7.49 -1.35
CA ARG A 184 -16.02 8.85 -1.82
C ARG A 184 -17.11 9.83 -1.37
N VAL A 185 -16.70 11.06 -1.06
CA VAL A 185 -17.57 12.16 -0.62
C VAL A 185 -17.18 13.44 -1.35
N VAL A 186 -18.16 14.23 -1.81
CA VAL A 186 -17.95 15.61 -2.30
C VAL A 186 -19.10 16.51 -1.89
N HIS A 187 -18.85 17.81 -1.76
CA HIS A 187 -19.91 18.79 -1.54
C HIS A 187 -20.67 19.09 -2.83
N CYS A 188 -21.99 19.25 -2.73
CA CYS A 188 -22.84 19.62 -3.87
C CYS A 188 -23.90 20.69 -3.52
N ARG A 189 -24.10 21.61 -4.46
CA ARG A 189 -25.27 22.51 -4.52
C ARG A 189 -26.44 21.69 -5.03
N LEU A 190 -27.45 21.49 -4.19
CA LEU A 190 -28.70 20.86 -4.60
C LEU A 190 -29.70 21.95 -5.03
N TYR A 191 -30.24 21.83 -6.23
CA TYR A 191 -31.39 22.59 -6.71
C TYR A 191 -32.59 21.67 -6.85
N ILE A 192 -33.75 22.08 -6.35
CA ILE A 192 -35.02 21.35 -6.54
C ILE A 192 -36.01 22.28 -7.23
N ASN A 193 -36.60 21.81 -8.34
CA ASN A 193 -37.54 22.55 -9.19
C ASN A 193 -37.03 23.96 -9.57
N GLY A 194 -35.73 24.04 -9.90
CA GLY A 194 -35.04 25.28 -10.29
C GLY A 194 -34.60 26.19 -9.15
N ALA A 195 -35.09 25.98 -7.92
CA ALA A 195 -34.70 26.76 -6.75
C ALA A 195 -33.50 26.13 -6.02
N TYR A 196 -32.53 26.95 -5.57
CA TYR A 196 -31.44 26.46 -4.72
C TYR A 196 -32.02 25.93 -3.39
N TYR A 197 -31.77 24.66 -3.11
CA TYR A 197 -32.34 23.95 -1.97
C TYR A 197 -31.41 24.02 -0.74
N GLY A 198 -30.12 23.81 -0.95
CA GLY A 198 -29.06 23.93 0.05
C GLY A 198 -27.76 23.23 -0.36
N LEU A 199 -26.76 23.27 0.52
CA LEU A 199 -25.48 22.58 0.38
C LEU A 199 -25.56 21.18 1.01
N TYR A 200 -25.12 20.14 0.30
CA TYR A 200 -25.21 18.75 0.71
C TYR A 200 -23.86 18.04 0.56
N SER A 201 -23.67 16.91 1.26
CA SER A 201 -22.60 15.95 0.98
C SER A 201 -23.14 14.87 0.03
N ALA A 202 -22.61 14.80 -1.18
CA ALA A 202 -22.84 13.68 -2.10
C ALA A 202 -21.88 12.53 -1.76
N VAL A 203 -22.44 11.37 -1.39
CA VAL A 203 -21.70 10.21 -0.87
C VAL A 203 -21.93 8.98 -1.76
N GLU A 204 -20.85 8.33 -2.14
CA GLU A 204 -20.82 7.07 -2.90
C GLU A 204 -21.65 6.00 -2.18
N GLN A 205 -22.49 5.27 -2.92
CA GLN A 205 -23.27 4.17 -2.35
C GLN A 205 -22.40 2.93 -2.18
N VAL A 206 -22.40 2.32 -0.99
CA VAL A 206 -21.91 0.95 -0.80
C VAL A 206 -22.91 -0.02 -1.44
N ASP A 207 -22.59 -0.54 -2.61
CA ASP A 207 -23.31 -1.58 -3.34
C ASP A 207 -22.35 -2.32 -4.32
N LYS A 208 -22.86 -3.24 -5.15
CA LYS A 208 -22.05 -4.00 -6.14
C LYS A 208 -21.19 -3.10 -7.04
N THR A 209 -21.58 -1.85 -7.29
CA THR A 209 -20.84 -0.89 -8.12
C THR A 209 -19.53 -0.48 -7.42
N LEU A 210 -19.61 -0.09 -6.14
CA LEU A 210 -18.43 0.23 -5.34
C LEU A 210 -17.53 -1.00 -5.24
N LEU A 211 -18.09 -2.15 -4.90
CA LEU A 211 -17.33 -3.38 -4.69
C LEU A 211 -16.54 -3.79 -5.95
N LYS A 212 -17.20 -3.82 -7.12
CA LYS A 212 -16.55 -4.11 -8.41
C LYS A 212 -15.52 -3.07 -8.82
N SER A 213 -15.67 -1.81 -8.40
CA SER A 213 -14.65 -0.77 -8.62
C SER A 213 -13.41 -0.91 -7.75
N ARG A 214 -13.48 -1.62 -6.60
CA ARG A 214 -12.35 -1.84 -5.69
C ARG A 214 -11.70 -3.22 -5.87
N PHE A 215 -12.48 -4.26 -6.16
CA PHE A 215 -12.04 -5.66 -6.21
C PHE A 215 -12.12 -6.30 -7.62
N GLY A 216 -12.63 -5.56 -8.61
CA GLY A 216 -12.75 -6.02 -9.99
C GLY A 216 -14.14 -6.54 -10.36
N SER A 217 -14.44 -6.57 -11.66
CA SER A 217 -15.80 -6.86 -12.18
C SER A 217 -16.30 -8.28 -11.93
N GLY A 218 -15.39 -9.22 -11.60
CA GLY A 218 -15.69 -10.61 -11.30
C GLY A 218 -16.05 -10.88 -9.84
N ASP A 219 -15.84 -9.92 -8.92
CA ASP A 219 -16.25 -10.10 -7.52
C ASP A 219 -17.76 -9.86 -7.37
N ASP A 220 -18.49 -10.84 -6.85
CA ASP A 220 -19.95 -10.81 -6.67
C ASP A 220 -20.37 -11.28 -5.28
N GLY A 221 -19.49 -11.11 -4.30
CA GLY A 221 -19.66 -11.52 -2.90
C GLY A 221 -20.90 -11.00 -2.15
N ASN A 222 -21.09 -11.53 -0.95
CA ASN A 222 -22.18 -11.15 -0.04
C ASN A 222 -21.80 -9.92 0.81
N LEU A 223 -22.66 -8.91 0.80
CA LEU A 223 -22.52 -7.65 1.52
C LEU A 223 -23.59 -7.55 2.60
N TRP A 224 -23.22 -7.59 3.87
CA TRP A 224 -24.14 -7.35 4.98
C TRP A 224 -23.93 -5.95 5.55
N LYS A 225 -25.01 -5.19 5.71
CA LYS A 225 -24.99 -3.96 6.50
C LYS A 225 -25.25 -4.31 7.97
N GLY A 226 -24.40 -3.84 8.88
CA GLY A 226 -24.74 -3.78 10.30
C GLY A 226 -25.92 -2.81 10.49
N ALA A 227 -27.02 -3.30 11.05
CA ALA A 227 -28.29 -2.63 11.11
C ALA A 227 -28.88 -2.68 12.53
N ALA A 228 -29.34 -1.53 13.01
CA ALA A 228 -30.23 -1.46 14.15
C ALA A 228 -31.59 -2.13 13.79
N PRO A 229 -32.22 -2.85 14.73
CA PRO A 229 -33.67 -3.03 14.72
C PRO A 229 -34.37 -1.67 14.71
N ASP A 230 -35.46 -1.53 13.93
CA ASP A 230 -36.15 -0.24 13.72
C ASP A 230 -36.83 0.32 14.99
N ASP A 231 -36.89 -0.45 16.09
CA ASP A 231 -37.49 -0.08 17.38
C ASP A 231 -36.48 0.41 18.45
N VAL A 232 -35.17 0.41 18.16
CA VAL A 232 -34.15 0.91 19.09
C VAL A 232 -34.17 2.44 19.15
N THR A 233 -34.86 2.97 20.16
CA THR A 233 -35.07 4.42 20.37
C THR A 233 -34.07 5.08 21.33
N ASP A 234 -33.16 4.32 21.94
CA ASP A 234 -32.14 4.83 22.87
C ASP A 234 -30.83 5.15 22.13
N PRO A 235 -30.39 6.43 22.07
CA PRO A 235 -29.14 6.83 21.41
C PRO A 235 -27.86 6.39 22.15
N SER A 236 -27.99 5.68 23.27
CA SER A 236 -26.90 5.05 24.02
C SER A 236 -26.98 3.51 24.04
N ALA A 237 -28.01 2.93 23.43
CA ALA A 237 -28.13 1.48 23.30
C ALA A 237 -27.12 0.92 22.30
N ASP A 238 -26.71 -0.31 22.56
CA ASP A 238 -26.03 -1.15 21.58
C ASP A 238 -27.05 -1.58 20.51
N PHE A 239 -26.76 -1.32 19.24
CA PHE A 239 -27.65 -1.72 18.14
C PHE A 239 -27.57 -3.22 17.79
N GLY A 240 -26.67 -3.97 18.44
CA GLY A 240 -26.62 -5.44 18.39
C GLY A 240 -25.93 -6.03 17.15
N SER A 241 -25.59 -5.22 16.14
CA SER A 241 -24.61 -5.60 15.11
C SER A 241 -23.17 -5.50 15.63
N ASP A 242 -22.90 -6.13 16.78
CA ASP A 242 -21.65 -6.02 17.51
C ASP A 242 -20.63 -7.14 17.22
N LEU A 243 -21.02 -8.11 16.37
CA LEU A 243 -20.29 -9.34 16.02
C LEU A 243 -20.16 -10.37 17.17
N THR A 244 -21.14 -10.41 18.08
CA THR A 244 -21.36 -11.51 19.03
C THR A 244 -21.85 -12.78 18.31
N TRP A 245 -21.37 -13.94 18.76
CA TRP A 245 -21.82 -15.24 18.28
C TRP A 245 -23.23 -15.59 18.77
N LEU A 246 -24.17 -15.78 17.83
CA LEU A 246 -25.57 -16.10 18.10
C LEU A 246 -25.94 -17.57 17.78
N GLY A 247 -24.93 -18.41 17.53
CA GLY A 247 -25.10 -19.80 17.11
C GLY A 247 -25.05 -19.98 15.58
N THR A 248 -25.23 -21.23 15.13
CA THR A 248 -25.09 -21.64 13.71
C THR A 248 -26.34 -21.40 12.86
N SER A 249 -27.47 -21.03 13.46
CA SER A 249 -28.68 -20.67 12.72
C SER A 249 -28.57 -19.23 12.18
N PRO A 250 -28.99 -18.93 10.94
CA PRO A 250 -29.01 -17.55 10.44
C PRO A 250 -30.10 -16.69 11.07
N THR A 251 -31.18 -17.28 11.61
CA THR A 251 -32.36 -16.55 12.09
C THR A 251 -32.06 -15.45 13.14
N PRO A 252 -31.20 -15.66 14.15
CA PRO A 252 -30.85 -14.61 15.11
C PRO A 252 -30.11 -13.42 14.48
N TYR A 253 -29.38 -13.62 13.38
CA TYR A 253 -28.61 -12.57 12.73
C TYR A 253 -29.49 -11.61 11.90
N PHE A 254 -30.68 -12.04 11.46
CA PHE A 254 -31.59 -11.21 10.65
C PHE A 254 -32.07 -9.95 11.37
N ALA A 255 -32.05 -9.93 12.70
CA ALA A 255 -32.39 -8.74 13.51
C ALA A 255 -31.29 -7.67 13.51
N HIS A 256 -30.06 -8.03 13.14
CA HIS A 256 -28.87 -7.18 13.29
C HIS A 256 -28.11 -6.95 11.97
N TYR A 257 -28.30 -7.82 10.97
CA TYR A 257 -27.57 -7.74 9.70
C TYR A 257 -28.53 -7.86 8.54
N GLN A 258 -28.47 -6.89 7.64
CA GLN A 258 -29.26 -6.87 6.42
C GLN A 258 -28.35 -7.19 5.22
N LEU A 259 -28.61 -8.28 4.51
CA LEU A 259 -27.95 -8.57 3.24
C LEU A 259 -28.34 -7.49 2.20
N LYS A 260 -27.36 -7.07 1.37
CA LYS A 260 -27.45 -5.96 0.39
C LYS A 260 -26.90 -6.29 -1.00
N THR A 261 -26.46 -7.52 -1.19
CA THR A 261 -26.13 -8.14 -2.47
C THR A 261 -26.64 -9.57 -2.43
N ASN A 262 -27.01 -10.15 -3.58
CA ASN A 262 -27.47 -11.54 -3.65
C ASN A 262 -28.69 -11.84 -2.74
N GLU A 263 -29.55 -10.83 -2.56
CA GLU A 263 -30.61 -10.83 -1.54
C GLU A 263 -31.59 -12.01 -1.68
N GLU A 264 -31.85 -12.49 -2.89
CA GLU A 264 -32.66 -13.69 -3.16
C GLU A 264 -32.10 -14.98 -2.56
N GLY A 265 -30.77 -15.10 -2.45
CA GLY A 265 -30.11 -16.26 -1.85
C GLY A 265 -30.23 -16.27 -0.33
N ASN A 266 -30.39 -15.10 0.29
CA ASN A 266 -30.45 -14.89 1.75
C ASN A 266 -29.37 -15.65 2.54
N ASP A 267 -28.16 -15.71 1.97
CA ASP A 267 -27.03 -16.45 2.55
C ASP A 267 -26.32 -15.61 3.62
N PHE A 268 -26.04 -16.25 4.75
CA PHE A 268 -25.38 -15.70 5.93
C PHE A 268 -24.21 -16.60 6.36
N GLY A 269 -23.88 -17.66 5.62
CA GLY A 269 -22.92 -18.69 6.02
C GLY A 269 -21.54 -18.15 6.36
N GLN A 270 -20.98 -17.25 5.54
CA GLN A 270 -19.66 -16.67 5.74
C GLN A 270 -19.65 -15.62 6.85
N LEU A 271 -20.73 -14.87 7.03
CA LEU A 271 -20.91 -13.98 8.20
C LEU A 271 -20.93 -14.81 9.50
N ILE A 272 -21.69 -15.90 9.53
CA ILE A 272 -21.77 -16.83 10.66
C ILE A 272 -20.39 -17.45 10.93
N GLN A 273 -19.68 -17.94 9.90
CA GLN A 273 -18.33 -18.49 10.03
C GLN A 273 -17.33 -17.47 10.56
N PHE A 274 -17.34 -16.24 10.04
CA PHE A 274 -16.49 -15.14 10.50
C PHE A 274 -16.72 -14.83 11.98
N VAL A 275 -17.99 -14.74 12.40
CA VAL A 275 -18.37 -14.50 13.80
C VAL A 275 -18.02 -15.69 14.69
N ASP A 276 -18.22 -16.93 14.25
CA ASP A 276 -17.86 -18.16 14.98
C ASP A 276 -16.36 -18.19 15.29
N VAL A 277 -15.52 -18.10 14.24
CA VAL A 277 -14.06 -18.11 14.36
C VAL A 277 -13.59 -16.95 15.23
N LEU A 278 -14.13 -15.75 15.03
CA LEU A 278 -13.78 -14.57 15.82
C LEU A 278 -14.05 -14.78 17.31
N ASN A 279 -15.20 -15.34 17.69
CA ASN A 279 -15.62 -15.45 19.10
C ASN A 279 -15.05 -16.71 19.79
N ASN A 280 -15.21 -17.87 19.15
CA ASN A 280 -15.01 -19.19 19.76
C ASN A 280 -13.57 -19.72 19.61
N THR A 281 -12.74 -19.15 18.74
CA THR A 281 -11.31 -19.53 18.67
C THR A 281 -10.53 -18.96 19.87
N THR A 282 -9.57 -19.74 20.38
CA THR A 282 -8.65 -19.26 21.43
C THR A 282 -7.70 -18.20 20.88
N THR A 283 -7.23 -17.27 21.70
CA THR A 283 -6.31 -16.20 21.28
C THR A 283 -5.04 -16.72 20.61
N ALA A 284 -4.53 -17.88 21.02
CA ALA A 284 -3.33 -18.49 20.44
C ALA A 284 -3.57 -19.08 19.05
N SER A 285 -4.76 -19.64 18.81
CA SER A 285 -5.14 -20.24 17.51
C SER A 285 -5.83 -19.26 16.56
N LEU A 286 -6.30 -18.12 17.05
CA LEU A 286 -7.07 -17.14 16.27
C LEU A 286 -6.34 -16.68 14.99
N PRO A 287 -5.01 -16.43 14.98
CA PRO A 287 -4.35 -16.02 13.73
C PRO A 287 -4.47 -17.04 12.60
N ALA A 288 -4.16 -18.31 12.89
CA ALA A 288 -4.22 -19.38 11.90
C ALA A 288 -5.65 -19.66 11.40
N ALA A 289 -6.67 -19.40 12.23
CA ALA A 289 -8.07 -19.61 11.86
C ALA A 289 -8.72 -18.39 11.15
N PHE A 290 -8.27 -17.18 11.46
CA PHE A 290 -8.92 -15.93 11.01
C PHE A 290 -8.26 -15.32 9.77
N GLU A 291 -6.92 -15.37 9.63
CA GLU A 291 -6.21 -14.84 8.44
C GLU A 291 -6.65 -15.46 7.09
N PRO A 292 -7.12 -16.73 7.03
CA PRO A 292 -7.68 -17.29 5.79
C PRO A 292 -9.05 -16.70 5.39
N ILE A 293 -9.87 -16.23 6.33
CA ILE A 293 -11.27 -15.81 6.09
C ILE A 293 -11.51 -14.31 6.32
N ALA A 294 -10.48 -13.54 6.68
CA ALA A 294 -10.58 -12.13 7.01
C ALA A 294 -9.41 -11.34 6.44
N ASP A 295 -9.69 -10.16 5.90
CA ASP A 295 -8.69 -9.16 5.52
C ASP A 295 -8.24 -8.39 6.77
N VAL A 296 -7.47 -9.07 7.62
CA VAL A 296 -7.08 -8.55 8.95
C VAL A 296 -6.39 -7.18 8.86
N PRO A 297 -5.45 -6.91 7.93
CA PRO A 297 -4.87 -5.57 7.79
C PRO A 297 -5.90 -4.47 7.48
N ASP A 298 -6.83 -4.69 6.56
CA ASP A 298 -7.88 -3.72 6.22
C ASP A 298 -8.86 -3.49 7.39
N ILE A 299 -9.24 -4.57 8.09
CA ILE A 299 -10.05 -4.49 9.33
C ILE A 299 -9.33 -3.66 10.41
N LEU A 300 -8.04 -3.91 10.67
CA LEU A 300 -7.27 -3.16 11.67
C LEU A 300 -7.13 -1.69 11.28
N ASN A 301 -6.91 -1.38 9.99
CA ASN A 301 -6.91 0.00 9.49
C ASN A 301 -8.26 0.69 9.69
N GLY A 302 -9.38 0.01 9.40
CA GLY A 302 -10.74 0.52 9.63
C GLY A 302 -11.03 0.84 11.10
N LEU A 303 -10.56 -0.01 12.01
CA LEU A 303 -10.66 0.22 13.45
C LEU A 303 -9.72 1.34 13.94
N ALA A 304 -8.52 1.45 13.36
CA ALA A 304 -7.54 2.46 13.71
C ALA A 304 -8.00 3.86 13.30
N VAL A 305 -8.50 4.05 12.07
CA VAL A 305 -9.02 5.36 11.63
C VAL A 305 -10.28 5.78 12.38
N SER A 306 -11.16 4.82 12.72
CA SER A 306 -12.34 5.08 13.56
C SER A 306 -11.95 5.57 14.96
N ASN A 307 -10.93 4.96 15.58
CA ASN A 307 -10.38 5.41 16.86
C ASN A 307 -9.67 6.77 16.76
N LEU A 308 -8.86 6.97 15.71
CA LEU A 308 -8.12 8.20 15.44
C LEU A 308 -9.05 9.41 15.42
N PHE A 309 -10.16 9.33 14.68
CA PHE A 309 -11.16 10.39 14.58
C PHE A 309 -12.22 10.36 15.71
N ALA A 310 -12.12 9.44 16.67
CA ALA A 310 -13.16 9.17 17.68
C ALA A 310 -14.58 9.07 17.04
N HIS A 311 -14.69 8.35 15.93
CA HIS A 311 -15.96 8.03 15.27
C HIS A 311 -16.61 6.89 16.03
N LEU A 312 -17.34 7.23 17.10
CA LEU A 312 -18.04 6.27 17.95
C LEU A 312 -19.48 5.98 17.49
N ASP A 313 -19.99 6.63 16.44
CA ASP A 313 -21.23 6.18 15.79
C ASP A 313 -20.91 5.20 14.64
N SER A 314 -20.24 4.12 15.02
CA SER A 314 -19.59 3.13 14.16
C SER A 314 -19.52 1.79 14.89
N TYR A 315 -18.91 0.76 14.29
CA TYR A 315 -18.56 -0.47 15.00
C TYR A 315 -17.80 -0.21 16.32
N THR A 316 -16.85 0.74 16.34
CA THR A 316 -15.98 1.02 17.49
C THR A 316 -16.75 1.55 18.71
N GLY A 317 -17.88 2.24 18.49
CA GLY A 317 -18.79 2.68 19.54
C GLY A 317 -20.12 1.95 19.45
N SER A 318 -21.13 2.54 18.80
CA SER A 318 -22.53 2.07 18.78
C SER A 318 -22.82 0.71 18.12
N ALA A 319 -21.80 0.00 17.60
CA ALA A 319 -21.96 -1.26 16.89
C ALA A 319 -22.88 -1.17 15.65
N HIS A 320 -22.84 -0.04 14.96
CA HIS A 320 -23.66 0.24 13.76
C HIS A 320 -22.86 1.03 12.71
N ASN A 321 -23.49 1.47 11.62
CA ASN A 321 -22.87 2.27 10.55
C ASN A 321 -21.60 1.64 9.94
N TYR A 322 -21.68 0.36 9.58
CA TYR A 322 -20.66 -0.33 8.81
C TYR A 322 -21.28 -1.40 7.91
N TYR A 323 -20.48 -1.92 6.99
CA TYR A 323 -20.80 -3.14 6.26
C TYR A 323 -19.68 -4.18 6.43
N LEU A 324 -20.03 -5.44 6.26
CA LEU A 324 -19.09 -6.53 6.05
C LEU A 324 -19.28 -7.06 4.63
N TYR A 325 -18.19 -7.37 3.96
CA TYR A 325 -18.21 -7.93 2.62
C TYR A 325 -17.30 -9.16 2.53
N ASP A 326 -17.90 -10.30 2.20
CA ASP A 326 -17.21 -11.54 1.86
C ASP A 326 -16.76 -11.45 0.39
N ARG A 327 -15.48 -11.20 0.15
CA ARG A 327 -14.92 -11.04 -1.20
C ARG A 327 -14.88 -12.37 -1.93
N SER A 328 -15.56 -12.49 -3.08
CA SER A 328 -15.54 -13.73 -3.85
C SER A 328 -14.23 -13.93 -4.64
N ASP A 329 -13.35 -12.93 -4.69
CA ASP A 329 -12.02 -13.04 -5.33
C ASP A 329 -11.03 -13.88 -4.52
N ASN A 330 -11.15 -13.89 -3.18
CA ASN A 330 -10.20 -14.55 -2.29
C ASN A 330 -10.82 -15.20 -1.02
N GLY A 331 -12.13 -15.10 -0.82
CA GLY A 331 -12.86 -15.68 0.32
C GLY A 331 -12.65 -14.96 1.66
N LYS A 332 -12.25 -13.68 1.64
CA LYS A 332 -11.97 -12.90 2.86
C LYS A 332 -13.00 -11.81 3.12
N MET A 333 -13.41 -11.75 4.38
CA MET A 333 -14.25 -10.68 4.91
C MET A 333 -13.46 -9.37 5.08
N THR A 334 -13.95 -8.26 4.52
CA THR A 334 -13.49 -6.87 4.76
C THR A 334 -14.57 -6.07 5.52
N HIS A 335 -14.15 -5.03 6.24
CA HIS A 335 -15.00 -4.13 7.01
C HIS A 335 -15.06 -2.73 6.36
N ILE A 336 -16.24 -2.33 5.91
CA ILE A 336 -16.46 -1.08 5.16
C ILE A 336 -17.06 -0.01 6.09
N LEU A 337 -16.39 1.15 6.14
CA LEU A 337 -16.80 2.32 6.94
C LEU A 337 -18.02 3.03 6.32
N TRP A 338 -18.95 3.50 7.16
CA TRP A 338 -20.15 4.23 6.73
C TRP A 338 -20.58 5.32 7.75
N ASP A 339 -21.41 6.28 7.32
CA ASP A 339 -22.02 7.37 8.13
C ASP A 339 -21.05 8.07 9.10
N ALA A 340 -20.07 8.80 8.56
CA ALA A 340 -19.02 9.47 9.34
C ALA A 340 -19.30 10.95 9.67
N ASN A 341 -20.56 11.39 9.54
CA ASN A 341 -20.97 12.77 9.85
C ASN A 341 -20.74 13.17 11.33
N MET A 342 -20.76 12.21 12.25
CA MET A 342 -20.52 12.41 13.69
C MET A 342 -19.12 11.98 14.17
N ALA A 343 -18.16 11.87 13.25
CA ALA A 343 -16.73 11.80 13.57
C ALA A 343 -16.23 13.06 14.33
N PHE A 344 -14.94 13.10 14.66
CA PHE A 344 -14.31 14.12 15.51
C PHE A 344 -14.93 14.18 16.92
N GLY A 345 -15.31 13.01 17.47
CA GLY A 345 -15.91 12.89 18.80
C GLY A 345 -17.29 13.53 18.98
N SER A 346 -17.99 13.85 17.87
CA SER A 346 -19.32 14.50 17.92
C SER A 346 -20.40 13.55 18.47
N PHE A 347 -20.26 12.25 18.21
CA PHE A 347 -20.98 11.19 18.94
C PHE A 347 -20.03 10.49 19.92
N ARG A 348 -20.56 10.13 21.10
CA ARG A 348 -19.74 9.72 22.26
C ARG A 348 -20.04 8.31 22.77
N PHE A 349 -21.12 7.65 22.36
CA PHE A 349 -21.51 6.31 22.81
C PHE A 349 -21.36 6.06 24.34
N GLY A 350 -21.80 7.01 25.17
CA GLY A 350 -21.65 6.91 26.64
C GLY A 350 -20.20 7.02 27.18
N ALA A 351 -19.18 7.16 26.33
CA ALA A 351 -17.80 7.31 26.73
C ALA A 351 -17.61 8.59 27.57
N SER A 352 -17.13 8.40 28.80
CA SER A 352 -16.83 9.49 29.72
C SER A 352 -15.47 10.13 29.40
N GLY A 353 -15.26 11.37 29.85
CA GLY A 353 -14.02 12.11 29.58
C GLY A 353 -13.97 12.78 28.20
N ASN A 354 -12.80 13.29 27.83
CA ASN A 354 -12.60 14.08 26.62
C ASN A 354 -12.34 13.17 25.41
N MET A 355 -13.08 13.34 24.31
CA MET A 355 -12.93 12.49 23.10
C MET A 355 -11.58 12.68 22.38
N THR A 356 -10.89 13.83 22.58
CA THR A 356 -9.51 13.98 22.12
C THR A 356 -8.53 13.05 22.86
N GLN A 357 -8.93 12.51 24.02
CA GLN A 357 -8.17 11.64 24.91
C GLN A 357 -8.69 10.18 24.92
N LEU A 358 -9.38 9.75 23.86
CA LEU A 358 -9.80 8.36 23.68
C LEU A 358 -8.57 7.46 23.53
N ALA A 359 -8.43 6.42 24.36
CA ALA A 359 -7.22 5.58 24.39
C ALA A 359 -6.93 4.89 23.04
N ALA A 360 -5.65 4.68 22.72
CA ALA A 360 -5.24 3.98 21.50
C ALA A 360 -5.91 2.59 21.40
N LEU A 361 -5.88 1.80 22.47
CA LEU A 361 -6.58 0.50 22.57
C LEU A 361 -7.97 0.63 23.21
N PHE A 362 -8.75 1.64 22.82
CA PHE A 362 -10.10 1.85 23.36
C PHE A 362 -11.05 0.69 23.01
N VAL A 363 -11.82 0.26 24.01
CA VAL A 363 -12.98 -0.62 23.89
C VAL A 363 -14.09 -0.02 24.77
N PRO A 364 -15.36 0.03 24.33
CA PRO A 364 -16.49 0.47 25.15
C PRO A 364 -16.60 -0.25 26.49
N THR A 365 -17.17 0.43 27.49
CA THR A 365 -17.32 -0.11 28.84
C THR A 365 -18.69 0.22 29.44
N PRO A 366 -19.36 -0.73 30.13
CA PRO A 366 -18.86 -2.06 30.49
C PRO A 366 -18.99 -3.07 29.34
N THR A 367 -17.88 -3.76 29.03
CA THR A 367 -17.78 -4.71 27.90
C THR A 367 -18.78 -5.87 27.97
N SER A 368 -19.30 -6.21 29.15
CA SER A 368 -20.28 -7.28 29.33
C SER A 368 -21.68 -6.97 28.80
N SER A 369 -22.03 -5.69 28.66
CA SER A 369 -23.31 -5.23 28.08
C SER A 369 -23.12 -4.37 26.83
N GLN A 370 -21.88 -4.23 26.36
CA GLN A 370 -21.47 -3.57 25.13
C GLN A 370 -20.28 -4.36 24.53
N PRO A 371 -20.48 -5.63 24.14
CA PRO A 371 -19.38 -6.50 23.75
C PRO A 371 -18.84 -6.07 22.40
N ARG A 372 -17.52 -5.92 22.26
CA ARG A 372 -16.89 -5.72 20.95
C ARG A 372 -15.92 -6.86 20.66
N PRO A 373 -16.39 -8.05 20.25
CA PRO A 373 -15.53 -9.18 19.92
C PRO A 373 -14.42 -8.83 18.94
N LEU A 374 -14.68 -8.05 17.89
CA LEU A 374 -13.67 -7.70 16.90
C LEU A 374 -12.52 -6.87 17.51
N LEU A 375 -12.82 -5.85 18.31
CA LEU A 375 -11.79 -5.11 19.04
C LEU A 375 -11.10 -5.99 20.10
N SER A 376 -11.87 -6.58 21.01
CA SER A 376 -11.33 -7.29 22.18
C SER A 376 -10.54 -8.55 21.83
N LYS A 377 -10.97 -9.34 20.84
CA LYS A 377 -10.28 -10.57 20.43
C LYS A 377 -9.05 -10.27 19.58
N LEU A 378 -9.08 -9.27 18.69
CA LEU A 378 -7.90 -8.87 17.93
C LEU A 378 -6.86 -8.18 18.83
N PHE A 379 -7.26 -7.28 19.73
CA PHE A 379 -6.33 -6.65 20.68
C PHE A 379 -5.76 -7.64 21.71
N ALA A 380 -6.38 -8.81 21.93
CA ALA A 380 -5.81 -9.86 22.76
C ALA A 380 -4.66 -10.63 22.06
N VAL A 381 -4.59 -10.60 20.73
CA VAL A 381 -3.51 -11.22 19.95
C VAL A 381 -2.32 -10.24 19.85
N PRO A 382 -1.12 -10.57 20.37
CA PRO A 382 0.02 -9.64 20.36
C PRO A 382 0.41 -9.15 18.95
N LYS A 383 0.40 -10.04 17.94
CA LYS A 383 0.67 -9.70 16.53
C LYS A 383 -0.27 -8.60 16.02
N TYR A 384 -1.57 -8.72 16.28
CA TYR A 384 -2.58 -7.79 15.80
C TYR A 384 -2.64 -6.51 16.61
N GLN A 385 -2.51 -6.58 17.94
CA GLN A 385 -2.36 -5.39 18.77
C GLN A 385 -1.14 -4.57 18.33
N ARG A 386 0.02 -5.22 18.10
CA ARG A 386 1.22 -4.53 17.63
C ARG A 386 1.06 -3.99 16.21
N ARG A 387 0.38 -4.72 15.31
CA ARG A 387 0.03 -4.21 13.97
C ARG A 387 -0.84 -2.95 14.05
N TYR A 388 -1.98 -3.01 14.73
CA TYR A 388 -2.90 -1.90 14.94
C TYR A 388 -2.23 -0.63 15.49
N LEU A 389 -1.34 -0.77 16.49
CA LEU A 389 -0.63 0.38 17.07
C LEU A 389 0.35 1.01 16.06
N ARG A 390 0.96 0.21 15.17
CA ARG A 390 1.81 0.69 14.07
C ARG A 390 0.99 1.36 12.98
N ASP A 391 -0.17 0.81 12.62
CA ASP A 391 -1.09 1.44 11.66
C ASP A 391 -1.57 2.81 12.18
N LEU A 392 -1.87 2.93 13.48
CA LEU A 392 -2.25 4.20 14.11
C LEU A 392 -1.09 5.23 14.12
N ALA A 393 0.15 4.79 14.38
CA ALA A 393 1.35 5.63 14.28
C ALA A 393 1.59 6.10 12.83
N GLN A 394 1.47 5.18 11.86
CA GLN A 394 1.57 5.48 10.44
C GLN A 394 0.53 6.53 10.02
N MET A 395 -0.72 6.46 10.50
CA MET A 395 -1.73 7.49 10.23
C MET A 395 -1.34 8.86 10.80
N LEU A 396 -0.76 8.91 12.00
CA LEU A 396 -0.29 10.14 12.64
C LEU A 396 0.87 10.78 11.86
N ARG A 397 1.89 10.00 11.48
CA ARG A 397 3.03 10.49 10.65
C ARG A 397 2.59 10.85 9.23
N SER A 398 1.57 10.16 8.71
CA SER A 398 1.10 10.31 7.32
C SER A 398 -0.07 11.28 7.22
N GLY A 399 0.00 12.45 7.83
CA GLY A 399 -0.94 13.54 7.56
C GLY A 399 -2.14 13.66 8.50
N PHE A 400 -2.22 12.89 9.60
CA PHE A 400 -3.04 13.31 10.76
C PHE A 400 -2.24 14.19 11.72
N ASP A 401 -1.17 14.82 11.25
CA ASP A 401 -0.46 15.85 11.97
C ASP A 401 -1.22 17.19 11.95
N THR A 402 -0.77 18.11 12.80
CA THR A 402 -1.42 19.41 13.00
C THR A 402 -1.32 20.32 11.78
N ALA A 403 -0.28 20.23 10.95
CA ALA A 403 -0.12 21.09 9.78
C ALA A 403 -0.93 20.58 8.58
N ALA A 404 -0.82 19.29 8.24
CA ALA A 404 -1.51 18.71 7.08
C ALA A 404 -3.03 18.81 7.21
N MET A 405 -3.60 18.41 8.35
CA MET A 405 -5.05 18.50 8.55
C MET A 405 -5.55 19.94 8.61
N GLN A 406 -4.77 20.89 9.14
CA GLN A 406 -5.18 22.31 9.15
C GLN A 406 -5.22 22.89 7.73
N ALA A 407 -4.25 22.56 6.88
CA ALA A 407 -4.25 22.96 5.48
C ALA A 407 -5.47 22.40 4.72
N GLU A 408 -5.84 21.14 4.99
CA GLU A 408 -7.00 20.51 4.35
C GLU A 408 -8.35 21.04 4.86
N ILE A 409 -8.46 21.30 6.17
CA ILE A 409 -9.60 22.01 6.77
C ILE A 409 -9.77 23.38 6.10
N ASP A 410 -8.69 24.14 5.92
CA ASP A 410 -8.77 25.46 5.28
C ASP A 410 -9.12 25.40 3.80
N ARG A 411 -8.57 24.43 3.06
CA ARG A 411 -8.89 24.21 1.64
C ARG A 411 -10.37 23.94 1.44
N ILE A 412 -10.94 23.00 2.19
CA ILE A 412 -12.36 22.66 2.07
C ILE A 412 -13.23 23.79 2.60
N ALA A 413 -12.90 24.39 3.75
CA ALA A 413 -13.67 25.51 4.30
C ALA A 413 -13.73 26.68 3.31
N ALA A 414 -12.61 27.08 2.70
CA ALA A 414 -12.57 28.13 1.69
C ALA A 414 -13.41 27.79 0.44
N LEU A 415 -13.39 26.53 0.01
CA LEU A 415 -14.16 26.03 -1.13
C LEU A 415 -15.68 26.12 -0.89
N ILE A 416 -16.16 25.71 0.29
CA ILE A 416 -17.61 25.55 0.55
C ILE A 416 -18.26 26.76 1.22
N ARG A 417 -17.49 27.67 1.85
CA ARG A 417 -18.02 28.80 2.63
C ARG A 417 -19.02 29.69 1.86
N PRO A 418 -18.85 30.00 0.55
CA PRO A 418 -19.86 30.74 -0.20
C PRO A 418 -21.23 30.03 -0.23
N ASP A 419 -21.21 28.71 -0.36
CA ASP A 419 -22.43 27.89 -0.41
C ASP A 419 -23.07 27.69 0.96
N VAL A 420 -22.26 27.59 2.03
CA VAL A 420 -22.75 27.62 3.43
C VAL A 420 -23.45 28.96 3.72
N VAL A 421 -22.87 30.09 3.28
CA VAL A 421 -23.52 31.40 3.40
C VAL A 421 -24.84 31.44 2.63
N ALA A 422 -24.87 30.94 1.40
CA ALA A 422 -26.05 30.94 0.54
C ALA A 422 -27.16 29.97 0.99
N ASP A 423 -26.84 28.87 1.68
CA ASP A 423 -27.80 27.80 2.03
C ASP A 423 -29.00 28.34 2.83
N PRO A 424 -30.23 28.34 2.28
CA PRO A 424 -31.40 28.87 2.96
C PRO A 424 -31.95 27.93 4.06
N ARG A 425 -31.39 26.73 4.21
CA ARG A 425 -31.83 25.68 5.15
C ARG A 425 -30.69 25.10 6.01
N LYS A 426 -29.56 25.81 6.13
CA LYS A 426 -28.47 25.43 7.03
C LYS A 426 -28.95 25.28 8.48
N PHE A 427 -28.49 24.23 9.15
CA PHE A 427 -28.83 23.95 10.55
C PHE A 427 -28.05 24.81 11.55
N TYR A 428 -26.88 25.30 11.15
CA TYR A 428 -25.97 26.11 11.95
C TYR A 428 -25.72 27.46 11.26
N THR A 429 -25.50 28.52 12.04
CA THR A 429 -25.19 29.85 11.50
C THR A 429 -23.78 29.90 10.90
N ILE A 430 -23.50 30.89 10.04
CA ILE A 430 -22.14 31.10 9.53
C ILE A 430 -21.14 31.37 10.66
N GLN A 431 -21.58 32.00 11.75
CA GLN A 431 -20.75 32.21 12.94
C GLN A 431 -20.43 30.88 13.66
N GLN A 432 -21.36 29.92 13.69
CA GLN A 432 -21.12 28.58 14.24
C GLN A 432 -20.20 27.75 13.33
N PHE A 433 -20.36 27.86 12.01
CA PHE A 433 -19.42 27.29 11.03
C PHE A 433 -18.01 27.82 11.25
N ASP A 434 -17.82 29.15 11.17
CA ASP A 434 -16.52 29.80 11.31
C ASP A 434 -15.89 29.51 12.68
N ALA A 435 -16.70 29.49 13.76
CA ALA A 435 -16.23 29.16 15.10
C ALA A 435 -15.79 27.70 15.22
N ASN A 436 -16.55 26.74 14.66
CA ASN A 436 -16.29 25.30 14.84
C ASN A 436 -15.18 24.73 13.94
N LEU A 437 -14.61 25.54 13.04
CA LEU A 437 -13.29 25.24 12.46
C LEU A 437 -12.21 25.21 13.56
N TYR A 438 -12.28 26.12 14.54
CA TYR A 438 -11.26 26.29 15.57
C TYR A 438 -11.70 25.74 16.93
N ASN A 439 -12.84 26.20 17.42
CA ASN A 439 -13.28 26.06 18.81
C ASN A 439 -14.42 25.05 18.96
N ASP A 440 -14.50 24.46 20.16
CA ASP A 440 -15.65 23.66 20.54
C ASP A 440 -16.89 24.55 20.64
N ILE A 441 -18.03 24.07 20.16
CA ILE A 441 -19.33 24.73 20.33
C ILE A 441 -20.30 23.81 21.06
N THR A 442 -21.29 24.38 21.75
CA THR A 442 -22.33 23.59 22.45
C THR A 442 -23.64 23.65 21.67
N SER A 443 -24.17 22.47 21.31
CA SER A 443 -25.48 22.32 20.67
C SER A 443 -26.10 21.01 21.14
N GLY A 444 -26.69 21.03 22.34
CA GLY A 444 -27.05 19.81 23.09
C GLY A 444 -25.82 19.18 23.74
N ASN A 445 -24.91 18.66 22.91
CA ASN A 445 -23.59 18.17 23.31
C ASN A 445 -22.46 19.15 22.94
N THR A 446 -21.26 18.92 23.46
CA THR A 446 -20.02 19.51 22.95
C THR A 446 -19.75 18.96 21.55
N ILE A 447 -19.62 19.86 20.57
CA ILE A 447 -19.16 19.56 19.21
C ILE A 447 -17.76 20.15 19.09
N TYR A 448 -16.74 19.28 19.02
CA TYR A 448 -15.34 19.70 19.03
C TYR A 448 -14.96 20.58 17.84
N GLY A 449 -14.10 21.57 18.05
CA GLY A 449 -13.54 22.37 16.95
C GLY A 449 -12.56 21.54 16.13
N LEU A 450 -12.69 21.49 14.81
CA LEU A 450 -11.93 20.55 13.96
C LEU A 450 -10.41 20.63 14.19
N ARG A 451 -9.85 21.85 14.20
CA ARG A 451 -8.41 22.06 14.42
C ARG A 451 -7.98 21.72 15.85
N ASN A 452 -8.76 22.12 16.85
CA ASN A 452 -8.47 21.80 18.25
C ASN A 452 -8.53 20.30 18.52
N PHE A 453 -9.49 19.59 17.90
CA PHE A 453 -9.61 18.15 17.97
C PHE A 453 -8.34 17.49 17.44
N VAL A 454 -7.94 17.75 16.19
CA VAL A 454 -6.74 17.11 15.60
C VAL A 454 -5.49 17.40 16.43
N THR A 455 -5.27 18.65 16.82
CA THR A 455 -4.08 19.05 17.59
C THR A 455 -3.98 18.30 18.92
N GLN A 456 -5.07 18.23 19.68
CA GLN A 456 -5.11 17.51 20.95
C GLN A 456 -5.03 15.99 20.75
N ARG A 457 -5.73 15.46 19.73
CA ARG A 457 -5.82 14.03 19.42
C ARG A 457 -4.46 13.46 19.02
N ALA A 458 -3.78 14.13 18.09
CA ALA A 458 -2.44 13.72 17.65
C ALA A 458 -1.42 13.80 18.80
N SER A 459 -1.42 14.89 19.56
CA SER A 459 -0.54 15.01 20.74
C SER A 459 -0.80 13.94 21.79
N PHE A 460 -2.07 13.57 22.04
CA PHE A 460 -2.44 12.54 22.99
C PHE A 460 -2.03 11.14 22.53
N LEU A 461 -2.32 10.80 21.27
CA LEU A 461 -1.98 9.48 20.73
C LEU A 461 -0.46 9.30 20.60
N ASN A 462 0.29 10.29 20.10
CA ASN A 462 1.75 10.21 20.07
C ASN A 462 2.34 9.95 21.47
N ALA A 463 1.82 10.63 22.50
CA ALA A 463 2.26 10.39 23.88
C ALA A 463 1.92 8.98 24.39
N GLN A 464 0.76 8.42 24.03
CA GLN A 464 0.41 7.03 24.38
C GLN A 464 1.26 6.01 23.61
N LEU A 465 1.46 6.21 22.31
CA LEU A 465 2.19 5.28 21.46
C LEU A 465 3.69 5.25 21.79
N ASN A 466 4.29 6.40 22.12
CA ASN A 466 5.65 6.47 22.69
C ASN A 466 5.76 5.72 24.03
N GLY A 467 4.69 5.70 24.84
CA GLY A 467 4.61 4.89 26.06
C GLY A 467 4.41 3.38 25.81
N LEU A 468 4.09 2.98 24.58
CA LEU A 468 3.91 1.58 24.14
C LEU A 468 5.06 1.09 23.24
N ALA A 469 5.97 1.97 22.84
CA ALA A 469 7.19 1.64 22.11
C ALA A 469 8.18 0.86 22.99
N ALA A 470 8.93 -0.05 22.40
CA ALA A 470 9.85 -0.94 23.08
C ALA A 470 11.16 -1.09 22.30
N LYS A 471 12.26 -1.38 23.01
CA LYS A 471 13.56 -1.64 22.39
C LYS A 471 13.56 -2.77 21.36
N SER A 472 12.67 -3.74 21.51
CA SER A 472 12.43 -4.83 20.55
C SER A 472 11.80 -4.39 19.23
N ASP A 473 11.36 -3.13 19.11
CA ASP A 473 10.84 -2.59 17.87
C ASP A 473 11.94 -2.14 16.89
N ILE A 474 13.18 -1.96 17.36
CA ILE A 474 14.33 -1.72 16.48
C ILE A 474 14.69 -3.05 15.82
N GLN A 475 14.66 -3.09 14.50
CA GLN A 475 14.96 -4.26 13.69
C GLN A 475 16.12 -3.95 12.74
N LEU A 476 16.89 -4.98 12.37
CA LEU A 476 17.85 -4.88 11.26
C LEU A 476 17.04 -4.76 9.96
N ASN A 477 17.35 -3.80 9.07
CA ASN A 477 16.49 -3.48 7.91
C ASN A 477 17.14 -3.74 6.55
N GLU A 478 18.35 -3.25 6.35
CA GLU A 478 19.09 -3.34 5.09
C GLU A 478 20.60 -3.45 5.38
N LEU A 479 21.32 -4.35 4.71
CA LEU A 479 22.74 -4.65 4.96
C LEU A 479 23.53 -4.73 3.66
N MET A 480 24.72 -4.12 3.62
CA MET A 480 25.69 -4.30 2.53
C MET A 480 27.07 -4.66 3.08
N SER A 481 27.53 -5.89 2.80
CA SER A 481 28.84 -6.40 3.28
C SER A 481 30.02 -6.04 2.38
N LEU A 482 29.77 -5.59 1.14
CA LEU A 482 30.79 -5.12 0.21
C LEU A 482 30.27 -3.90 -0.57
N ASN A 483 30.52 -2.71 -0.03
CA ASN A 483 30.25 -1.44 -0.68
C ASN A 483 31.51 -0.97 -1.42
N THR A 484 31.36 -0.50 -2.66
CA THR A 484 32.47 0.08 -3.44
C THR A 484 32.08 1.32 -4.23
N SER A 485 30.77 1.59 -4.40
CA SER A 485 30.28 2.75 -5.15
C SER A 485 28.87 3.24 -4.79
N THR A 486 28.20 2.73 -3.74
CA THR A 486 26.77 3.04 -3.51
C THR A 486 26.51 4.18 -2.55
N LEU A 487 26.96 4.05 -1.31
CA LEU A 487 26.78 5.03 -0.24
C LEU A 487 28.17 5.42 0.28
N GLN A 488 28.51 6.70 0.24
CA GLN A 488 29.70 7.20 0.91
C GLN A 488 29.37 7.58 2.36
N ASP A 489 30.35 7.42 3.23
CA ASP A 489 30.30 7.90 4.60
C ASP A 489 30.56 9.43 4.69
N GLY A 490 30.78 9.94 5.92
CA GLY A 490 31.11 11.35 6.14
C GLY A 490 32.52 11.74 5.66
N ASN A 491 33.41 10.78 5.46
CA ASN A 491 34.80 10.97 5.08
C ASN A 491 35.06 10.73 3.57
N GLY A 492 34.11 10.12 2.87
CA GLY A 492 34.17 9.78 1.44
C GLY A 492 34.53 8.32 1.14
N ASP A 493 34.65 7.49 2.17
CA ASP A 493 34.92 6.07 2.08
C ASP A 493 33.62 5.29 1.76
N TYR A 494 33.76 4.14 1.09
CA TYR A 494 32.66 3.24 0.75
C TYR A 494 32.63 2.05 1.72
N ASP A 495 32.31 2.32 2.97
CA ASP A 495 32.31 1.27 4.00
C ASP A 495 31.09 0.34 3.91
N PRO A 496 31.22 -0.93 4.33
CA PRO A 496 30.07 -1.81 4.52
C PRO A 496 29.20 -1.31 5.69
N TRP A 497 27.89 -1.52 5.59
CA TRP A 497 26.91 -0.87 6.46
C TRP A 497 25.72 -1.76 6.80
N ILE A 498 25.06 -1.39 7.89
CA ILE A 498 23.75 -1.91 8.33
C ILE A 498 22.82 -0.73 8.57
N GLU A 499 21.57 -0.87 8.18
CA GLU A 499 20.49 0.00 8.56
C GLU A 499 19.61 -0.63 9.63
N LEU A 500 19.21 0.18 10.60
CA LEU A 500 18.17 -0.14 11.58
C LEU A 500 16.87 0.57 11.21
N TYR A 501 15.74 -0.10 11.42
CA TYR A 501 14.41 0.48 11.27
C TYR A 501 13.63 0.39 12.58
N ASN A 502 12.94 1.46 12.96
CA ASN A 502 11.98 1.39 14.06
C ASN A 502 10.62 0.93 13.52
N LEU A 503 10.37 -0.38 13.65
CA LEU A 503 9.09 -1.01 13.33
C LEU A 503 7.99 -0.63 14.35
N GLY A 504 8.32 0.09 15.42
CA GLY A 504 7.45 0.32 16.57
C GLY A 504 6.36 1.36 16.34
N PRO A 505 5.42 1.48 17.29
CA PRO A 505 4.36 2.48 17.23
C PRO A 505 4.83 3.90 17.63
N GLY A 506 6.06 4.08 18.07
CA GLY A 506 6.54 5.37 18.59
C GLY A 506 8.04 5.39 18.87
N LEU A 507 8.49 6.48 19.46
CA LEU A 507 9.89 6.80 19.75
C LEU A 507 10.59 5.76 20.64
N VAL A 508 11.69 5.17 20.14
CA VAL A 508 12.52 4.22 20.89
C VAL A 508 13.91 4.81 21.15
N SER A 509 14.41 4.70 22.38
CA SER A 509 15.79 5.07 22.70
C SER A 509 16.77 3.96 22.36
N LEU A 510 17.79 4.30 21.58
CA LEU A 510 18.88 3.41 21.15
C LEU A 510 19.90 3.15 22.27
N SER A 511 19.86 3.95 23.35
CA SER A 511 20.82 3.90 24.45
C SER A 511 20.82 2.53 25.14
N GLY A 512 21.93 1.80 25.08
CA GLY A 512 22.03 0.43 25.60
C GLY A 512 21.31 -0.60 24.70
N LEU A 513 21.37 -0.39 23.40
CA LEU A 513 21.32 -1.42 22.37
C LEU A 513 22.75 -1.66 21.85
N TYR A 514 23.01 -2.84 21.30
CA TYR A 514 24.33 -3.26 20.85
C TYR A 514 24.25 -4.04 19.54
N LEU A 515 25.25 -3.88 18.68
CA LEU A 515 25.52 -4.81 17.59
C LEU A 515 26.69 -5.73 17.93
N SER A 516 26.63 -6.95 17.42
CA SER A 516 27.75 -7.88 17.40
C SER A 516 27.66 -8.80 16.18
N ASP A 517 28.83 -9.19 15.68
CA ASP A 517 29.12 -10.30 14.75
C ASP A 517 29.57 -11.59 15.49
N ASP A 518 29.75 -11.50 16.81
CA ASP A 518 30.18 -12.60 17.69
C ASP A 518 29.12 -12.85 18.79
N PRO A 519 28.41 -14.00 18.79
CA PRO A 519 27.38 -14.30 19.79
C PRO A 519 27.95 -14.59 21.19
N SER A 520 29.26 -14.80 21.32
CA SER A 520 29.94 -14.89 22.62
C SER A 520 30.25 -13.51 23.24
N ASN A 521 30.17 -12.45 22.44
CA ASN A 521 30.32 -11.05 22.86
C ASN A 521 29.08 -10.21 22.49
N PRO A 522 27.91 -10.45 23.12
CA PRO A 522 26.64 -9.81 22.75
C PRO A 522 26.59 -8.29 22.97
N THR A 523 27.61 -7.68 23.58
CA THR A 523 27.71 -6.23 23.79
C THR A 523 28.96 -5.64 23.12
N ARG A 524 29.40 -6.21 21.99
CA ARG A 524 30.66 -5.86 21.29
C ARG A 524 30.76 -4.37 20.92
N TRP A 525 29.68 -3.79 20.40
CA TRP A 525 29.60 -2.36 20.11
C TRP A 525 28.24 -1.80 20.52
N ALA A 526 28.22 -0.70 21.27
CA ALA A 526 26.98 -0.02 21.66
C ALA A 526 26.53 0.94 20.56
N LEU A 527 25.23 0.97 20.27
CA LEU A 527 24.63 1.92 19.32
C LEU A 527 24.84 3.38 19.77
N PRO A 528 24.87 4.35 18.82
CA PRO A 528 24.91 5.77 19.13
C PRO A 528 23.78 6.18 20.08
N THR A 529 24.08 7.06 21.05
CA THR A 529 23.06 7.55 21.98
C THR A 529 22.11 8.50 21.28
N GLY A 530 20.83 8.16 21.29
CA GLY A 530 19.78 8.92 20.65
C GLY A 530 18.46 8.20 20.73
N ASN A 531 17.49 8.67 19.96
CA ASN A 531 16.20 8.02 19.78
C ASN A 531 15.91 7.92 18.27
N LEU A 532 15.17 6.88 17.88
CA LEU A 532 14.66 6.68 16.53
C LEU A 532 13.12 6.73 16.62
N ASP A 533 12.47 7.59 15.85
CA ASP A 533 11.00 7.75 15.88
C ASP A 533 10.30 6.64 15.09
N ASP A 534 8.97 6.52 15.18
CA ASP A 534 8.24 5.49 14.44
C ASP A 534 8.52 5.58 12.93
N GLY A 535 8.76 4.42 12.28
CA GLY A 535 9.01 4.33 10.85
C GLY A 535 10.23 5.13 10.36
N GLN A 536 11.21 5.41 11.23
CA GLN A 536 12.49 6.02 10.86
C GLN A 536 13.59 4.97 10.70
N PHE A 537 14.60 5.35 9.91
CA PHE A 537 15.76 4.56 9.54
C PHE A 537 17.04 5.14 10.15
N LEU A 538 18.03 4.30 10.45
CA LEU A 538 19.36 4.72 10.91
C LEU A 538 20.45 3.84 10.28
N THR A 539 21.20 4.42 9.36
CA THR A 539 22.38 3.78 8.74
C THR A 539 23.60 3.89 9.66
N LEU A 540 24.31 2.77 9.79
CA LEU A 540 25.48 2.57 10.65
C LEU A 540 26.59 1.88 9.84
N TRP A 541 27.81 2.39 9.98
CA TRP A 541 29.00 1.89 9.29
C TRP A 541 29.65 0.78 10.11
N LEU A 542 29.85 -0.37 9.50
CA LEU A 542 30.50 -1.53 10.11
C LEU A 542 31.89 -1.67 9.50
N ASP A 543 32.79 -0.77 9.86
CA ASP A 543 34.09 -0.52 9.25
C ASP A 543 35.28 -0.83 10.18
N GLY A 544 35.04 -0.96 11.49
CA GLY A 544 36.10 -1.07 12.49
C GLY A 544 36.76 0.26 12.86
N GLN A 545 36.20 1.40 12.46
CA GLN A 545 36.80 2.73 12.61
C GLN A 545 35.96 3.68 13.49
N PRO A 546 35.68 3.34 14.78
CA PRO A 546 34.81 4.13 15.65
C PRO A 546 35.36 5.53 16.02
N ALA A 547 36.56 5.88 15.54
CA ALA A 547 37.12 7.21 15.62
C ALA A 547 36.58 8.18 14.55
N GLN A 548 35.97 7.66 13.47
CA GLN A 548 35.40 8.49 12.40
C GLN A 548 34.09 9.18 12.82
N GLY A 549 33.24 8.51 13.59
CA GLY A 549 31.99 9.10 14.09
C GLY A 549 31.14 8.15 14.94
N SER A 550 30.07 8.66 15.55
CA SER A 550 29.18 7.89 16.43
C SER A 550 28.46 6.72 15.75
N ASN A 551 28.37 6.74 14.43
CA ASN A 551 27.70 5.71 13.64
C ASN A 551 28.69 4.64 13.11
N HIS A 552 29.99 4.75 13.41
CA HIS A 552 31.02 3.80 12.97
C HIS A 552 31.32 2.78 14.07
N ALA A 553 31.30 1.50 13.72
CA ALA A 553 31.42 0.40 14.67
C ALA A 553 32.87 0.01 14.98
N SER A 554 33.06 -0.66 16.13
CA SER A 554 34.36 -1.22 16.53
C SER A 554 34.74 -2.52 15.81
N PHE A 555 34.01 -2.91 14.78
CA PHE A 555 34.23 -4.09 13.96
C PHE A 555 33.68 -3.91 12.55
N SER A 556 34.06 -4.80 11.63
CA SER A 556 33.60 -4.78 10.24
C SER A 556 32.90 -6.06 9.80
N LEU A 557 31.99 -5.94 8.82
CA LEU A 557 31.34 -7.11 8.20
C LEU A 557 32.36 -7.91 7.37
N ASN A 558 32.15 -9.22 7.30
CA ASN A 558 32.98 -10.09 6.46
C ASN A 558 32.40 -10.14 5.03
N PRO A 559 33.12 -9.72 3.98
CA PRO A 559 32.60 -9.77 2.61
C PRO A 559 32.32 -11.20 2.12
N ALA A 560 32.92 -12.23 2.75
CA ALA A 560 32.62 -13.64 2.48
C ALA A 560 31.36 -14.18 3.19
N GLY A 561 30.62 -13.33 3.92
CA GLY A 561 29.43 -13.71 4.68
C GLY A 561 29.67 -13.90 6.18
N GLY A 562 28.59 -13.94 6.96
CA GLY A 562 28.63 -14.04 8.41
C GLY A 562 27.25 -13.96 9.07
N THR A 563 27.23 -13.63 10.36
CA THR A 563 25.99 -13.34 11.10
C THR A 563 26.13 -12.02 11.82
N LEU A 564 25.06 -11.21 11.86
CA LEU A 564 24.96 -9.99 12.64
C LEU A 564 23.79 -10.12 13.62
N TYR A 565 23.97 -9.58 14.83
CA TYR A 565 23.04 -9.68 15.95
C TYR A 565 22.78 -8.29 16.53
N LEU A 566 21.52 -7.99 16.84
CA LEU A 566 21.08 -6.81 17.58
C LEU A 566 20.64 -7.23 18.99
N TYR A 567 21.31 -6.73 20.02
CA TYR A 567 21.05 -7.07 21.42
C TYR A 567 20.55 -5.86 22.23
N GLN A 568 19.63 -6.12 23.17
CA GLN A 568 19.30 -5.20 24.26
C GLN A 568 20.13 -5.47 25.53
N SER A 569 20.56 -6.72 25.72
CA SER A 569 21.40 -7.14 26.84
C SER A 569 22.12 -8.46 26.49
N PRO A 570 23.12 -8.90 27.27
CA PRO A 570 23.77 -10.20 27.06
C PRO A 570 22.82 -11.41 27.05
N SER A 571 21.61 -11.29 27.60
CA SER A 571 20.58 -12.33 27.60
C SER A 571 19.31 -11.94 26.83
N THR A 572 19.38 -10.92 25.97
CA THR A 572 18.21 -10.41 25.22
C THR A 572 18.62 -10.01 23.82
N LEU A 573 18.59 -10.99 22.91
CA LEU A 573 18.61 -10.75 21.46
C LEU A 573 17.28 -10.10 21.05
N ILE A 574 17.34 -9.10 20.17
CA ILE A 574 16.17 -8.50 19.52
C ILE A 574 15.98 -9.10 18.12
N ASP A 575 17.03 -9.07 17.31
CA ASP A 575 16.98 -9.47 15.90
C ASP A 575 18.35 -9.99 15.42
N THR A 576 18.37 -10.76 14.33
CA THR A 576 19.59 -11.30 13.73
C THR A 576 19.42 -11.57 12.23
N ILE A 577 20.52 -11.43 11.47
CA ILE A 577 20.62 -11.79 10.06
C ILE A 577 21.84 -12.69 9.86
N VAL A 578 21.66 -13.82 9.17
CA VAL A 578 22.75 -14.58 8.54
C VAL A 578 22.84 -14.10 7.09
N TYR A 579 24.01 -13.66 6.64
CA TYR A 579 24.22 -13.10 5.31
C TYR A 579 25.33 -13.89 4.57
N PRO A 580 25.12 -14.27 3.29
CA PRO A 580 26.16 -14.91 2.48
C PRO A 580 27.21 -13.90 2.01
N ALA A 581 28.19 -14.37 1.24
CA ALA A 581 28.99 -13.49 0.39
C ALA A 581 28.06 -12.75 -0.59
N LEU A 582 28.28 -11.45 -0.78
CA LEU A 582 27.50 -10.62 -1.70
C LEU A 582 28.44 -10.03 -2.77
N ASN A 583 27.95 -9.94 -4.00
CA ASN A 583 28.61 -9.13 -5.02
C ASN A 583 28.69 -7.69 -4.56
N ALA A 584 29.76 -6.99 -4.96
CA ALA A 584 29.94 -5.58 -4.64
C ALA A 584 28.68 -4.78 -5.02
N ASN A 585 28.27 -3.85 -4.15
CA ASN A 585 27.12 -2.97 -4.34
C ASN A 585 25.76 -3.69 -4.38
N ARG A 586 25.66 -4.90 -3.82
CA ARG A 586 24.38 -5.56 -3.50
C ARG A 586 24.08 -5.47 -2.01
N ALA A 587 22.83 -5.19 -1.69
CA ALA A 587 22.33 -5.21 -0.33
C ALA A 587 21.42 -6.43 -0.10
N LEU A 588 21.27 -6.84 1.15
CA LEU A 588 20.13 -7.62 1.63
C LEU A 588 19.15 -6.64 2.25
N ALA A 589 17.89 -6.68 1.85
CA ALA A 589 16.84 -5.80 2.33
C ALA A 589 15.65 -6.62 2.87
N ARG A 590 15.04 -6.19 3.99
CA ARG A 590 13.76 -6.75 4.45
C ARG A 590 12.61 -6.20 3.63
N LEU A 591 11.77 -7.09 3.10
CA LEU A 591 10.58 -6.72 2.33
C LEU A 591 9.32 -7.32 2.95
N PRO A 592 8.45 -6.52 3.61
CA PRO A 592 8.56 -5.09 3.90
C PRO A 592 9.58 -4.75 5.03
N ASP A 593 9.86 -3.47 5.24
CA ASP A 593 10.80 -2.97 6.26
C ASP A 593 10.55 -3.57 7.65
N GLY A 594 11.63 -3.97 8.33
CA GLY A 594 11.66 -4.48 9.71
C GLY A 594 10.96 -5.81 10.00
N GLU A 595 9.91 -6.21 9.26
CA GLU A 595 9.18 -7.48 9.49
C GLU A 595 9.29 -8.50 8.34
N GLY A 596 9.81 -8.07 7.19
CA GLY A 596 9.92 -8.89 5.99
C GLY A 596 11.00 -9.96 6.01
N ALA A 597 10.89 -10.86 5.04
CA ALA A 597 11.98 -11.74 4.66
C ALA A 597 13.13 -10.92 4.05
N TRP A 598 14.36 -11.37 4.28
CA TRP A 598 15.55 -10.82 3.63
C TRP A 598 15.58 -11.24 2.17
N ALA A 599 15.77 -10.29 1.26
CA ALA A 599 15.96 -10.52 -0.16
C ALA A 599 17.19 -9.74 -0.65
N THR A 600 17.96 -10.31 -1.57
CA THR A 600 19.05 -9.60 -2.24
C THR A 600 18.47 -8.55 -3.18
N THR A 601 18.97 -7.32 -3.11
CA THR A 601 18.57 -6.19 -3.97
C THR A 601 19.79 -5.54 -4.63
N ASN A 602 19.59 -5.07 -5.86
CA ASN A 602 20.52 -4.22 -6.60
C ASN A 602 20.18 -2.72 -6.45
N ARG A 603 19.16 -2.39 -5.66
CA ARG A 603 18.69 -1.02 -5.43
C ARG A 603 18.80 -0.70 -3.94
N PRO A 604 20.02 -0.42 -3.43
CA PRO A 604 20.20 -0.07 -2.03
C PRO A 604 19.41 1.20 -1.68
N THR A 605 18.74 1.20 -0.53
CA THR A 605 17.73 2.20 -0.15
C THR A 605 18.01 2.97 1.16
N PRO A 606 19.26 3.24 1.55
CA PRO A 606 19.60 3.79 2.86
C PRO A 606 18.87 5.11 3.18
N GLY A 607 18.22 5.15 4.34
CA GLY A 607 17.38 6.25 4.81
C GLY A 607 15.93 6.21 4.31
N THR A 608 15.53 5.20 3.54
CA THR A 608 14.21 5.10 2.88
C THR A 608 13.66 3.67 2.89
N ALA A 609 12.37 3.51 2.58
CA ALA A 609 11.72 2.20 2.55
C ALA A 609 12.33 1.28 1.49
N ASN A 610 12.59 0.03 1.88
CA ASN A 610 13.25 -0.97 1.06
C ASN A 610 12.53 -1.26 -0.25
N GLN A 611 13.29 -1.53 -1.30
CA GLN A 611 12.77 -1.89 -2.63
C GLN A 611 13.31 -3.23 -3.09
N ALA A 612 12.41 -4.03 -3.68
CA ALA A 612 12.77 -5.24 -4.38
C ALA A 612 13.79 -4.96 -5.49
N ALA A 613 14.61 -5.98 -5.79
CA ALA A 613 15.47 -5.95 -6.96
C ALA A 613 14.64 -5.63 -8.22
N VAL A 614 15.26 -4.90 -9.14
CA VAL A 614 14.72 -4.71 -10.49
C VAL A 614 15.70 -5.38 -11.44
N ASP A 615 15.20 -6.11 -12.43
CA ASP A 615 16.00 -6.63 -13.53
C ASP A 615 16.49 -5.46 -14.40
N GLU A 616 17.59 -4.83 -13.97
CA GLU A 616 18.20 -3.69 -14.64
C GLU A 616 18.89 -4.16 -15.94
N PRO A 617 18.45 -3.71 -17.13
CA PRO A 617 19.05 -4.12 -18.40
C PRO A 617 20.55 -3.82 -18.44
N GLY A 618 21.36 -4.85 -18.64
CA GLY A 618 22.83 -4.76 -18.65
C GLY A 618 23.52 -5.06 -17.31
N THR A 619 22.77 -5.31 -16.24
CA THR A 619 23.36 -5.84 -14.99
C THR A 619 23.51 -7.36 -15.10
N PRO A 620 24.72 -7.94 -15.06
CA PRO A 620 24.90 -9.37 -15.22
C PRO A 620 24.38 -10.17 -14.00
N PRO A 621 23.98 -11.45 -14.22
CA PRO A 621 23.61 -12.37 -13.16
C PRO A 621 24.80 -12.73 -12.27
N VAL A 622 24.55 -13.21 -11.05
CA VAL A 622 25.59 -13.79 -10.19
C VAL A 622 25.93 -15.18 -10.71
N LEU A 623 27.16 -15.41 -11.15
CA LEU A 623 27.67 -16.69 -11.64
C LEU A 623 29.14 -16.81 -11.22
N PHE A 624 29.64 -18.04 -11.10
CA PHE A 624 31.05 -18.30 -10.80
C PHE A 624 31.65 -19.28 -11.80
N ILE A 625 32.84 -19.01 -12.31
CA ILE A 625 33.72 -20.03 -12.91
C ILE A 625 34.14 -20.95 -11.74
N ASN A 626 33.76 -22.22 -11.79
CA ASN A 626 33.79 -23.11 -10.62
C ASN A 626 34.99 -24.08 -10.63
N GLU A 627 35.28 -24.65 -11.80
CA GLU A 627 36.33 -25.63 -12.03
C GLU A 627 36.78 -25.57 -13.50
N LEU A 628 38.03 -25.96 -13.81
CA LEU A 628 38.53 -26.10 -15.19
C LEU A 628 39.54 -27.25 -15.30
N MET A 629 39.72 -27.77 -16.52
CA MET A 629 40.77 -28.73 -16.87
C MET A 629 41.33 -28.39 -18.26
N ALA A 630 42.64 -28.13 -18.34
CA ALA A 630 43.35 -27.72 -19.58
C ALA A 630 44.35 -28.78 -20.10
N ASP A 631 44.16 -30.05 -19.74
CA ASP A 631 44.88 -31.22 -20.29
C ASP A 631 44.03 -32.47 -20.00
N ASN A 632 42.88 -32.61 -20.66
CA ASN A 632 41.92 -33.69 -20.42
C ASN A 632 42.23 -34.95 -21.26
N THR A 633 42.19 -36.13 -20.63
CA THR A 633 42.15 -37.44 -21.31
C THR A 633 41.23 -38.45 -20.61
N SER A 634 40.26 -37.99 -19.81
CA SER A 634 39.47 -38.85 -18.91
C SER A 634 37.96 -38.54 -18.89
N LEU A 635 37.56 -37.29 -19.04
CA LEU A 635 36.16 -36.92 -19.23
C LEU A 635 35.88 -36.84 -20.74
N PRO A 636 35.13 -37.79 -21.33
CA PRO A 636 34.86 -37.77 -22.75
C PRO A 636 33.90 -36.63 -23.10
N ASP A 637 34.11 -36.02 -24.26
CA ASP A 637 33.12 -35.12 -24.86
C ASP A 637 31.86 -35.94 -25.28
N PRO A 638 30.64 -35.50 -24.91
CA PRO A 638 29.40 -36.18 -25.30
C PRO A 638 29.05 -36.02 -26.78
N ASP A 639 29.51 -34.94 -27.42
CA ASP A 639 29.21 -34.55 -28.80
C ASP A 639 30.35 -34.95 -29.76
N GLU A 640 31.58 -35.15 -29.26
CA GLU A 640 32.68 -35.86 -29.97
C GLU A 640 33.02 -37.25 -29.38
N PRO A 641 32.46 -38.37 -29.91
CA PRO A 641 32.71 -39.72 -29.40
C PRO A 641 34.18 -40.17 -29.47
N GLY A 642 34.88 -40.03 -28.34
CA GLY A 642 36.30 -40.36 -28.19
C GLY A 642 37.24 -39.15 -28.16
N GLY A 643 36.69 -37.93 -28.32
CA GLY A 643 37.33 -36.69 -27.94
C GLY A 643 37.44 -36.53 -26.43
N PHE A 644 38.47 -35.81 -25.99
CA PHE A 644 38.71 -35.48 -24.59
C PHE A 644 39.19 -34.03 -24.56
N GLU A 645 38.23 -33.12 -24.66
CA GLU A 645 38.54 -31.70 -24.79
C GLU A 645 38.69 -31.01 -23.44
N ASP A 646 39.42 -29.90 -23.43
CA ASP A 646 39.55 -29.06 -22.26
C ASP A 646 38.17 -28.50 -21.87
N TRP A 647 37.95 -28.18 -20.60
CA TRP A 647 36.64 -27.71 -20.16
C TRP A 647 36.70 -26.69 -19.03
N ILE A 648 35.64 -25.89 -18.97
CA ILE A 648 35.37 -24.86 -17.97
C ILE A 648 33.96 -25.12 -17.42
N GLU A 649 33.82 -25.17 -16.11
CA GLU A 649 32.53 -25.23 -15.43
C GLU A 649 32.10 -23.86 -14.90
N ILE A 650 30.81 -23.54 -15.06
CA ILE A 650 30.16 -22.36 -14.48
C ILE A 650 29.06 -22.81 -13.53
N PHE A 651 29.06 -22.28 -12.31
CA PHE A 651 28.07 -22.51 -11.26
C PHE A 651 27.09 -21.34 -11.13
N ASN A 652 25.80 -21.67 -10.96
CA ASN A 652 24.73 -20.73 -10.65
C ASN A 652 24.31 -20.83 -9.17
N PRO A 653 24.68 -19.86 -8.31
CA PRO A 653 24.32 -19.85 -6.88
C PRO A 653 22.88 -19.37 -6.59
N ASN A 654 22.11 -18.97 -7.60
CA ASN A 654 20.81 -18.33 -7.41
C ASN A 654 19.68 -19.36 -7.26
N ASP A 655 18.61 -18.97 -6.56
CA ASP A 655 17.37 -19.76 -6.42
C ASP A 655 16.52 -19.82 -7.71
N THR A 656 16.97 -19.17 -8.79
CA THR A 656 16.34 -19.16 -10.11
C THR A 656 17.34 -19.59 -11.19
N ALA A 657 16.80 -20.12 -12.30
CA ALA A 657 17.62 -20.42 -13.48
C ALA A 657 18.13 -19.12 -14.12
N VAL A 658 19.38 -19.13 -14.58
CA VAL A 658 20.04 -18.02 -15.25
C VAL A 658 20.14 -18.31 -16.75
N ASP A 659 19.67 -17.38 -17.59
CA ASP A 659 19.91 -17.40 -19.04
C ASP A 659 21.35 -16.92 -19.31
N MET A 660 22.11 -17.71 -20.05
CA MET A 660 23.48 -17.41 -20.45
C MET A 660 23.54 -16.66 -21.79
N GLY A 661 22.43 -16.61 -22.53
CA GLY A 661 22.37 -16.09 -23.89
C GLY A 661 22.95 -14.68 -24.03
N GLY A 662 23.99 -14.57 -24.86
CA GLY A 662 24.67 -13.30 -25.13
C GLY A 662 25.77 -12.91 -24.15
N LEU A 663 25.96 -13.62 -23.03
CA LEU A 663 27.15 -13.45 -22.17
C LEU A 663 28.42 -13.90 -22.93
N HIS A 664 29.61 -13.47 -22.49
CA HIS A 664 30.87 -13.83 -23.13
C HIS A 664 31.82 -14.63 -22.23
N LEU A 665 32.54 -15.58 -22.81
CA LEU A 665 33.64 -16.31 -22.19
C LEU A 665 34.94 -16.04 -22.97
N THR A 666 36.08 -16.02 -22.28
CA THR A 666 37.39 -15.78 -22.90
C THR A 666 38.53 -16.46 -22.13
N ASP A 667 39.57 -16.89 -22.84
CA ASP A 667 40.89 -17.30 -22.31
C ASP A 667 41.84 -16.09 -22.09
N ASN A 668 41.41 -14.90 -22.52
CA ASN A 668 42.25 -13.72 -22.61
C ASN A 668 41.47 -12.50 -22.11
N LEU A 669 41.78 -12.07 -20.89
CA LEU A 669 41.12 -10.91 -20.24
C LEU A 669 41.31 -9.58 -20.99
N ALA A 670 42.26 -9.50 -21.95
CA ALA A 670 42.38 -8.34 -22.85
C ALA A 670 41.38 -8.37 -24.03
N THR A 671 40.64 -9.47 -24.20
CA THR A 671 39.58 -9.67 -25.21
C THR A 671 38.32 -10.25 -24.51
N PRO A 672 37.54 -9.42 -23.78
CA PRO A 672 36.37 -9.89 -23.01
C PRO A 672 35.29 -10.60 -23.83
N THR A 673 35.13 -10.26 -25.12
CA THR A 673 34.08 -10.75 -26.02
C THR A 673 34.60 -11.78 -27.02
N LEU A 674 35.46 -12.71 -26.56
CA LEU A 674 36.11 -13.68 -27.46
C LEU A 674 35.12 -14.71 -28.02
N TRP A 675 34.35 -15.35 -27.14
CA TRP A 675 33.26 -16.25 -27.51
C TRP A 675 31.98 -15.86 -26.78
N THR A 676 30.84 -15.93 -27.48
CA THR A 676 29.53 -15.52 -26.97
C THR A 676 28.61 -16.73 -26.82
N PHE A 677 28.01 -16.90 -25.66
CA PHE A 677 27.00 -17.93 -25.43
C PHE A 677 25.79 -17.74 -26.37
N PRO A 678 25.36 -18.77 -27.10
CA PRO A 678 24.15 -18.68 -27.93
C PRO A 678 22.88 -18.62 -27.08
N ALA A 679 21.82 -18.05 -27.66
CA ALA A 679 20.53 -17.93 -26.99
C ALA A 679 19.92 -19.31 -26.66
N GLY A 680 19.32 -19.43 -25.47
CA GLY A 680 18.68 -20.67 -25.01
C GLY A 680 19.57 -21.60 -24.19
N VAL A 681 20.84 -21.23 -23.96
CA VAL A 681 21.69 -21.86 -22.93
C VAL A 681 21.29 -21.29 -21.58
N SER A 682 20.98 -22.15 -20.60
CA SER A 682 20.61 -21.71 -19.26
C SER A 682 21.15 -22.64 -18.18
N ILE A 683 21.54 -22.10 -17.04
CA ILE A 683 21.96 -22.87 -15.86
C ILE A 683 20.77 -22.93 -14.89
N PRO A 684 20.28 -24.11 -14.48
CA PRO A 684 19.26 -24.23 -13.44
C PRO A 684 19.67 -23.57 -12.12
N ALA A 685 18.69 -23.27 -11.25
CA ALA A 685 18.96 -22.84 -9.88
C ALA A 685 19.85 -23.85 -9.16
N HIS A 686 20.91 -23.39 -8.48
CA HIS A 686 21.93 -24.25 -7.84
C HIS A 686 22.58 -25.29 -8.78
N GLY A 687 22.61 -25.00 -10.08
CA GLY A 687 23.10 -25.89 -11.13
C GLY A 687 24.46 -25.50 -11.71
N TYR A 688 24.96 -26.36 -12.60
CA TYR A 688 26.27 -26.25 -13.25
C TYR A 688 26.12 -26.30 -14.77
N LEU A 689 27.07 -25.70 -15.49
CA LEU A 689 27.20 -25.75 -16.94
C LEU A 689 28.66 -26.05 -17.30
N LEU A 690 28.91 -27.14 -18.03
CA LEU A 690 30.19 -27.38 -18.68
C LEU A 690 30.23 -26.66 -20.02
N VAL A 691 31.40 -26.10 -20.34
CA VAL A 691 31.76 -25.53 -21.63
C VAL A 691 33.06 -26.19 -22.07
N TRP A 692 33.06 -26.84 -23.23
CA TRP A 692 34.25 -27.41 -23.86
C TRP A 692 35.06 -26.29 -24.52
N ALA A 693 36.35 -26.22 -24.21
CA ALA A 693 37.30 -25.28 -24.79
C ALA A 693 38.08 -26.01 -25.89
N ASP A 694 37.43 -26.16 -27.05
CA ASP A 694 37.84 -27.02 -28.16
C ASP A 694 38.20 -26.26 -29.46
N ASP A 695 38.05 -24.93 -29.50
CA ASP A 695 38.18 -24.12 -30.73
C ASP A 695 37.20 -24.56 -31.86
N GLU A 696 36.15 -25.31 -31.51
CA GLU A 696 35.17 -25.88 -32.45
C GLU A 696 33.73 -25.48 -32.09
N ALA A 697 33.49 -24.19 -31.86
CA ALA A 697 32.17 -23.58 -31.54
C ALA A 697 31.02 -23.85 -32.55
N ALA A 698 31.26 -24.63 -33.60
CA ALA A 698 30.24 -25.17 -34.50
C ALA A 698 29.68 -26.54 -34.06
N GLN A 699 30.33 -27.25 -33.12
CA GLN A 699 29.88 -28.56 -32.62
C GLN A 699 28.58 -28.44 -31.80
N GLY A 700 28.51 -27.47 -30.89
CA GLY A 700 27.34 -27.29 -30.03
C GLY A 700 27.31 -25.97 -29.27
N PRO A 701 26.20 -25.69 -28.54
CA PRO A 701 26.00 -24.43 -27.83
C PRO A 701 26.90 -24.25 -26.60
N THR A 702 27.63 -25.30 -26.21
CA THR A 702 28.57 -25.39 -25.09
C THR A 702 30.01 -25.62 -25.56
N HIS A 703 30.32 -25.39 -26.84
CA HIS A 703 31.67 -25.50 -27.40
C HIS A 703 32.22 -24.11 -27.69
N ALA A 704 33.39 -23.78 -27.14
CA ALA A 704 33.98 -22.45 -27.16
C ALA A 704 34.97 -22.28 -28.32
N GLY A 705 35.01 -21.07 -28.89
CA GLY A 705 35.91 -20.71 -29.98
C GLY A 705 37.36 -20.44 -29.55
N PHE A 706 37.87 -21.22 -28.59
CA PHE A 706 39.25 -21.20 -28.09
C PHE A 706 39.57 -22.52 -27.36
N LYS A 707 40.86 -22.85 -27.21
CA LYS A 707 41.36 -23.95 -26.35
C LYS A 707 42.13 -23.40 -25.15
N LEU A 708 42.22 -24.18 -24.07
CA LEU A 708 43.07 -23.82 -22.94
C LEU A 708 44.54 -24.27 -23.16
N SER A 709 45.44 -23.62 -22.44
CA SER A 709 46.86 -23.86 -22.40
C SER A 709 47.23 -24.56 -21.10
N LYS A 710 47.69 -25.80 -21.17
CA LYS A 710 48.29 -26.51 -20.02
C LYS A 710 49.52 -25.84 -19.40
N SER A 711 50.05 -24.77 -19.99
CA SER A 711 51.10 -23.97 -19.38
C SER A 711 50.57 -22.91 -18.40
N GLY A 712 49.26 -22.65 -18.42
CA GLY A 712 48.56 -21.65 -17.62
C GLY A 712 48.21 -20.38 -18.40
N GLU A 713 46.98 -19.89 -18.24
CA GLU A 713 46.54 -18.57 -18.70
C GLU A 713 45.43 -17.98 -17.79
N SER A 714 44.46 -17.24 -18.33
CA SER A 714 43.29 -16.76 -17.60
C SER A 714 41.99 -17.29 -18.18
N VAL A 715 40.91 -17.26 -17.41
CA VAL A 715 39.55 -17.41 -17.93
C VAL A 715 38.71 -16.26 -17.38
N GLY A 716 37.85 -15.67 -18.20
CA GLY A 716 36.92 -14.63 -17.77
C GLY A 716 35.52 -14.83 -18.35
N LEU A 717 34.51 -14.62 -17.50
CA LEU A 717 33.10 -14.58 -17.85
C LEU A 717 32.61 -13.13 -17.75
N TYR A 718 31.93 -12.62 -18.78
CA TYR A 718 31.56 -11.20 -18.91
C TYR A 718 30.07 -10.98 -19.24
N SER A 719 29.55 -9.82 -18.85
CA SER A 719 28.21 -9.31 -19.21
C SER A 719 28.01 -9.28 -20.73
N SER A 720 26.75 -9.26 -21.19
CA SER A 720 26.44 -9.41 -22.63
C SER A 720 26.90 -8.25 -23.52
N ASP A 721 27.20 -7.09 -22.95
CA ASP A 721 27.84 -5.96 -23.62
C ASP A 721 29.39 -6.03 -23.59
N GLY A 722 29.96 -7.01 -22.89
CA GLY A 722 31.40 -7.22 -22.72
C GLY A 722 32.10 -6.26 -21.74
N THR A 723 31.35 -5.44 -20.98
CA THR A 723 31.96 -4.35 -20.18
C THR A 723 32.20 -4.71 -18.71
N ILE A 724 31.43 -5.63 -18.14
CA ILE A 724 31.51 -6.03 -16.72
C ILE A 724 32.02 -7.47 -16.64
N ALA A 725 33.13 -7.68 -15.93
CA ALA A 725 33.56 -9.01 -15.53
C ALA A 725 32.59 -9.56 -14.48
N ILE A 726 31.99 -10.72 -14.76
CA ILE A 726 31.13 -11.47 -13.83
C ILE A 726 32.01 -12.25 -12.86
N ASP A 727 32.99 -12.98 -13.41
CA ASP A 727 34.01 -13.69 -12.66
C ASP A 727 35.26 -13.92 -13.53
N THR A 728 36.43 -14.04 -12.91
CA THR A 728 37.72 -14.25 -13.61
C THR A 728 38.69 -15.06 -12.77
N ILE A 729 39.48 -15.92 -13.40
CA ILE A 729 40.58 -16.67 -12.79
C ILE A 729 41.85 -16.57 -13.65
N THR A 730 43.01 -16.69 -13.02
CA THR A 730 44.30 -16.90 -13.69
C THR A 730 44.95 -18.12 -13.07
N PHE A 731 45.33 -19.11 -13.89
CA PHE A 731 45.82 -20.42 -13.45
C PHE A 731 47.24 -20.70 -13.98
N GLY A 732 47.99 -21.54 -13.27
CA GLY A 732 49.35 -21.92 -13.63
C GLY A 732 49.43 -23.19 -14.48
N GLN A 733 50.64 -23.74 -14.62
CA GLN A 733 50.87 -25.01 -15.30
C GLN A 733 49.96 -26.13 -14.77
N GLN A 734 49.26 -26.81 -15.68
CA GLN A 734 48.33 -27.90 -15.39
C GLN A 734 49.00 -29.28 -15.51
N THR A 735 48.32 -30.30 -14.97
CA THR A 735 48.73 -31.72 -15.06
C THR A 735 47.60 -32.51 -15.68
N THR A 736 47.92 -33.43 -16.58
CA THR A 736 46.93 -34.26 -17.30
C THR A 736 45.95 -34.94 -16.34
N ASN A 737 44.64 -34.74 -16.57
CA ASN A 737 43.53 -35.21 -15.72
C ASN A 737 43.50 -34.68 -14.27
N VAL A 738 44.15 -33.55 -13.98
CA VAL A 738 44.01 -32.85 -12.70
C VAL A 738 43.37 -31.49 -12.96
N SER A 739 42.14 -31.32 -12.50
CA SER A 739 41.41 -30.05 -12.61
C SER A 739 41.88 -29.04 -11.57
N TYR A 740 41.62 -27.77 -11.86
CA TYR A 740 41.86 -26.64 -10.98
C TYR A 740 40.51 -25.95 -10.71
N GLY A 741 40.11 -25.84 -9.44
CA GLY A 741 38.78 -25.36 -9.08
C GLY A 741 38.72 -24.69 -7.72
N ARG A 742 37.54 -24.17 -7.39
CA ARG A 742 37.23 -23.58 -6.09
C ARG A 742 37.15 -24.65 -5.01
N SER A 743 37.54 -24.34 -3.77
CA SER A 743 37.56 -25.31 -2.66
C SER A 743 36.17 -25.79 -2.24
N VAL A 744 35.13 -24.99 -2.49
CA VAL A 744 33.70 -25.32 -2.50
C VAL A 744 33.04 -24.38 -3.52
N ASP A 745 31.83 -24.68 -3.98
CA ASP A 745 31.20 -23.94 -5.08
C ASP A 745 31.11 -22.42 -4.79
N GLY A 746 31.57 -21.61 -5.76
CA GLY A 746 31.61 -20.15 -5.65
C GLY A 746 32.60 -19.55 -4.61
N ALA A 747 33.32 -20.35 -3.82
CA ALA A 747 34.27 -19.83 -2.83
C ALA A 747 35.53 -19.20 -3.46
N GLY A 748 36.08 -18.16 -2.84
CA GLY A 748 37.23 -17.40 -3.38
C GLY A 748 38.59 -18.14 -3.38
N THR A 749 38.69 -19.32 -2.75
CA THR A 749 39.94 -20.10 -2.65
C THR A 749 40.01 -21.13 -3.77
N TRP A 750 41.13 -21.15 -4.51
CA TRP A 750 41.36 -22.07 -5.64
C TRP A 750 42.49 -23.07 -5.36
N GLY A 751 42.39 -24.27 -5.92
CA GLY A 751 43.37 -25.34 -5.78
C GLY A 751 43.23 -26.44 -6.84
N PHE A 752 44.24 -27.32 -6.93
CA PHE A 752 44.12 -28.56 -7.69
C PHE A 752 43.23 -29.53 -6.95
N GLN A 753 42.23 -30.11 -7.63
CA GLN A 753 41.28 -31.01 -6.99
C GLN A 753 41.85 -32.43 -6.84
N ALA A 754 41.47 -33.12 -5.76
CA ALA A 754 41.81 -34.52 -5.54
C ALA A 754 41.03 -35.46 -6.49
N THR A 755 39.89 -35.01 -7.00
CA THR A 755 39.04 -35.67 -8.00
C THR A 755 38.24 -34.58 -8.68
N ALA A 756 38.19 -34.59 -10.02
CA ALA A 756 37.41 -33.59 -10.77
C ALA A 756 35.91 -33.79 -10.56
N THR A 757 35.15 -32.69 -10.52
CA THR A 757 33.73 -32.67 -10.13
C THR A 757 32.76 -32.16 -11.22
N PRO A 758 32.94 -32.50 -12.52
CA PRO A 758 32.13 -31.95 -13.60
C PRO A 758 30.63 -32.24 -13.43
N GLY A 759 29.84 -31.18 -13.37
CA GLY A 759 28.39 -31.21 -13.18
C GLY A 759 27.94 -31.42 -11.72
N ALA A 760 28.84 -31.25 -10.75
CA ALA A 760 28.61 -31.54 -9.34
C ALA A 760 29.35 -30.55 -8.41
N THR A 761 28.96 -30.54 -7.14
CA THR A 761 29.63 -29.73 -6.10
C THR A 761 31.10 -30.09 -5.93
N ASN A 762 31.97 -29.08 -5.94
CA ASN A 762 33.40 -29.23 -5.65
C ASN A 762 33.62 -29.79 -4.24
N THR A 763 34.45 -30.83 -4.12
CA THR A 763 34.86 -31.43 -2.83
C THR A 763 36.38 -31.28 -2.61
N PRO A 764 36.83 -30.59 -1.54
CA PRO A 764 38.25 -30.30 -1.29
C PRO A 764 39.05 -31.46 -0.69
#